data_AF-A0A7T8BCP3-F1
#
_entry.id   AF-A0A7T8BCP3-F1
#
_cell.length_a   1.000
_cell.length_b   1.000
_cell.length_c   1.000
_cell.angle_alpha   90.00
_cell.angle_beta   90.00
_cell.angle_gamma   90.00
#
_symmetry.space_group_name_H-M   'P 1'
#
loop_
_entity.id
_entity.type
_entity.pdbx_description
1 polymer ?
#
loop_
_entity_poly.entity_id
_entity_poly.type
_entity_poly.pdbx_seq_one_letter_code
_entity_poly.pdbx_strand_id
1 'polypeptide(L)'
;MFSLTHHKYERLETVYKSHIYLEVRILLLTGVKTFCSCGDEALSCPICREEPGAAPSLNSGAARKAYSVIRSLGGTIIKDAPYERNLSTPKTPDGISLSRLSVKLGVDGAMDISFHRRKKRIRIAEVRVEEDAGRLTHSGSETRMDYSRAGMPSLRIRTAPDFEIGEEAEVFLSDLRRRIQYLEVIPGVPVESVMRCNAYVAIAPYPEIPKNFVKLRNLNSFNFVWKAINTELTRQEEILINGGTVLPESRIWNEAKSITESYQKRKSDEKPRFEPVAGVPPFVPGPDILEALDNFSVELPEPRRDRFMREYGLTLPQAEFVCDEKSRADYYEKTLSLGASPKEAAQWLASYVIKEFKRLNFTPMNSPLTPERLAAVLGMLDEKRIHGGIAKQTITAVLEENRDPEILVRERGWEQLTDREAIEGIVTAVIAANPEEVRRIREGDAGPIQFLTGLVMRESSGLAEPSLVKDVLREQLSVSLIYVLSMGGAISGRINEDGAVESGDEKVLRDLLASHTGTDNSRVRFESIQVGRLLSEEIVPSDWAALIEAVAEKLNSGTANGIVVAHGTDTLPYTAPLLYWLFADANAPVVLAASSSPPGVTSEAADTMKAAIELAVDKTKGVYVVHGGRVLSPLNIKFERIGTDGFRNWNMKEPVFSGSSLLTGPLEADQYVLSQLLEDAANSMCVIRIYPGIRSDFLISLMDKGVRNFFLELYDTGTAGFREGPYSLKRAFSAGKRRQTCFYCTSQQEGIVDFSGYSTSKELWREGAVPMGPLTTETAVARFLAASIIADSESERAELMEVAGPEAASV
;
A
#
# COMPACT_ATOMS: atom_id res chain seq x y z
N MET A 1 54.59 27.50 -35.42
CA MET A 1 53.56 28.55 -35.53
C MET A 1 52.37 27.93 -36.24
N PHE A 2 51.34 27.47 -35.53
CA PHE A 2 49.93 27.55 -35.92
C PHE A 2 49.05 26.97 -34.80
N SER A 3 48.00 27.72 -34.52
CA SER A 3 47.01 27.63 -33.46
C SER A 3 46.13 26.38 -33.58
N LEU A 4 45.86 25.71 -32.45
CA LEU A 4 44.58 25.03 -32.21
C LEU A 4 44.13 25.33 -30.77
N THR A 5 43.13 26.20 -30.73
CA THR A 5 42.43 26.78 -29.59
C THR A 5 41.64 25.74 -28.79
N HIS A 6 41.57 26.02 -27.48
CA HIS A 6 40.73 25.37 -26.49
C HIS A 6 39.26 25.42 -26.90
N HIS A 7 38.63 24.27 -27.18
CA HIS A 7 37.17 24.09 -27.09
C HIS A 7 36.83 22.60 -27.13
N LYS A 8 36.79 21.96 -25.97
CA LYS A 8 35.97 20.76 -25.72
C LYS A 8 36.06 20.46 -24.22
N TYR A 9 34.89 20.19 -23.61
CA TYR A 9 34.65 19.92 -22.19
C TYR A 9 34.25 21.11 -21.29
N GLU A 10 33.34 21.95 -21.77
CA GLU A 10 32.35 22.64 -20.91
C GLU A 10 30.99 22.63 -21.64
N ARG A 11 30.25 21.52 -21.55
CA ARG A 11 28.78 21.58 -21.60
C ARG A 11 28.33 21.14 -20.22
N LEU A 12 28.05 22.11 -19.35
CA LEU A 12 27.12 21.88 -18.25
C LEU A 12 25.83 21.35 -18.89
N GLU A 13 25.42 20.12 -18.59
CA GLU A 13 24.11 19.62 -19.00
C GLU A 13 23.06 20.57 -18.44
N THR A 14 22.35 21.28 -19.31
CA THR A 14 21.26 22.17 -18.91
C THR A 14 20.18 21.31 -18.27
N VAL A 15 20.03 21.41 -16.95
CA VAL A 15 18.98 20.72 -16.21
C VAL A 15 17.66 21.41 -16.52
N TYR A 16 16.67 20.66 -17.00
CA TYR A 16 15.33 21.17 -17.25
C TYR A 16 14.40 20.86 -16.08
N LYS A 17 13.42 21.73 -15.86
CA LYS A 17 12.33 21.55 -14.90
C LYS A 17 10.98 21.64 -15.60
N SER A 18 10.11 20.68 -15.30
CA SER A 18 8.72 20.69 -15.70
C SER A 18 7.88 21.60 -14.81
N HIS A 19 6.96 22.32 -15.43
CA HIS A 19 6.01 23.21 -14.78
C HIS A 19 4.62 22.92 -15.32
N ILE A 20 3.75 22.40 -14.46
CA ILE A 20 2.39 22.05 -14.83
C ILE A 20 1.41 22.69 -13.85
N TYR A 21 0.36 23.29 -14.38
CA TYR A 21 -0.80 23.70 -13.59
C TYR A 21 -2.10 23.22 -14.23
N LEU A 22 -3.14 23.10 -13.39
CA LEU A 22 -4.46 22.65 -13.79
C LEU A 22 -5.46 23.80 -13.70
N GLU A 23 -6.39 23.81 -14.64
CA GLU A 23 -7.65 24.54 -14.52
C GLU A 23 -8.79 23.52 -14.39
N VAL A 24 -9.24 23.30 -13.16
CA VAL A 24 -10.37 22.42 -12.85
C VAL A 24 -11.65 23.24 -12.87
N ARG A 25 -12.70 22.72 -13.49
CA ARG A 25 -14.05 23.30 -13.53
C ARG A 25 -15.04 22.31 -12.97
N ILE A 26 -15.90 22.74 -12.06
CA ILE A 26 -16.91 21.91 -11.42
C ILE A 26 -18.27 22.59 -11.61
N LEU A 27 -19.18 21.93 -12.31
CA LEU A 27 -20.53 22.45 -12.52
C LEU A 27 -21.34 22.33 -11.21
N LEU A 28 -21.82 23.47 -10.70
CA LEU A 28 -22.65 23.55 -9.52
C LEU A 28 -24.13 23.50 -9.94
N LEU A 29 -24.75 22.33 -9.82
CA LEU A 29 -26.15 22.08 -10.20
C LEU A 29 -27.13 22.74 -9.21
N THR A 30 -27.20 24.07 -9.21
CA THR A 30 -28.07 24.85 -8.30
C THR A 30 -29.49 25.06 -8.83
N GLY A 31 -29.75 24.73 -10.10
CA GLY A 31 -31.04 24.94 -10.77
C GLY A 31 -31.33 26.39 -11.18
N VAL A 32 -30.50 27.35 -10.77
CA VAL A 32 -30.62 28.78 -11.11
C VAL A 32 -29.32 29.24 -11.76
N LYS A 33 -29.40 30.19 -12.69
CA LYS A 33 -28.22 30.76 -13.36
C LYS A 33 -27.27 31.46 -12.40
N THR A 34 -26.06 31.71 -12.89
CA THR A 34 -24.93 32.21 -12.10
C THR A 34 -25.10 33.65 -11.64
N PHE A 35 -25.55 34.53 -12.53
CA PHE A 35 -25.55 35.99 -12.32
C PHE A 35 -26.93 36.67 -12.52
N CYS A 36 -27.95 35.90 -12.89
CA CYS A 36 -29.35 36.35 -13.01
C CYS A 36 -30.28 35.27 -12.43
N SER A 37 -31.52 35.66 -12.12
CA SER A 37 -32.64 34.75 -11.82
C SER A 37 -33.48 34.39 -13.05
N CYS A 38 -33.04 34.82 -14.24
CA CYS A 38 -33.73 34.60 -15.49
C CYS A 38 -33.67 33.10 -15.87
N GLY A 39 -34.83 32.45 -15.93
CA GLY A 39 -34.97 31.07 -16.40
C GLY A 39 -34.70 30.95 -17.91
N ASP A 40 -35.64 30.39 -18.65
CA ASP A 40 -35.53 30.25 -20.12
C ASP A 40 -35.68 31.59 -20.87
N GLU A 41 -36.12 32.65 -20.18
CA GLU A 41 -36.25 34.02 -20.73
C GLU A 41 -34.90 34.76 -20.83
N ALA A 42 -33.85 34.09 -21.33
CA ALA A 42 -32.51 34.66 -21.43
C ALA A 42 -32.46 35.90 -22.36
N LEU A 43 -33.34 35.94 -23.37
CA LEU A 43 -33.38 36.98 -24.41
C LEU A 43 -33.97 38.32 -23.94
N SER A 44 -34.72 38.34 -22.82
CA SER A 44 -35.29 39.57 -22.23
C SER A 44 -34.50 40.07 -21.02
N CYS A 45 -33.51 39.30 -20.54
CA CYS A 45 -32.73 39.65 -19.35
C CYS A 45 -31.63 40.69 -19.66
N PRO A 46 -31.64 41.87 -19.02
CA PRO A 46 -30.63 42.92 -19.23
C PRO A 46 -29.20 42.47 -18.94
N ILE A 47 -29.02 41.56 -17.97
CA ILE A 47 -27.71 41.02 -17.57
C ILE A 47 -27.17 40.08 -18.65
N CYS A 48 -27.99 39.19 -19.19
CA CYS A 48 -27.60 38.29 -20.28
C CYS A 48 -27.30 39.08 -21.57
N ARG A 49 -28.06 40.15 -21.83
CA ARG A 49 -27.86 41.04 -22.98
C ARG A 49 -26.69 42.01 -22.85
N GLU A 50 -25.96 41.99 -21.73
CA GLU A 50 -24.85 42.89 -21.45
C GLU A 50 -25.25 44.38 -21.48
N GLU A 51 -26.50 44.71 -21.11
CA GLU A 51 -26.99 46.09 -21.11
C GLU A 51 -26.22 46.95 -20.08
N PRO A 52 -25.76 48.17 -20.44
CA PRO A 52 -25.03 49.04 -19.53
C PRO A 52 -25.85 49.37 -18.26
N GLY A 53 -25.24 49.23 -17.08
CA GLY A 53 -25.88 49.52 -15.80
C GLY A 53 -26.73 48.38 -15.21
N ALA A 54 -26.86 47.24 -15.91
CA ALA A 54 -27.48 46.05 -15.33
C ALA A 54 -26.62 45.51 -14.17
N ALA A 55 -27.19 45.45 -12.96
CA ALA A 55 -26.50 44.98 -11.77
C ALA A 55 -26.61 43.43 -11.66
N PRO A 56 -25.53 42.66 -11.87
CA PRO A 56 -25.54 41.22 -11.68
C PRO A 56 -25.65 40.85 -10.20
N SER A 57 -26.24 39.69 -9.94
CA SER A 57 -26.29 39.09 -8.61
C SER A 57 -25.77 37.67 -8.68
N LEU A 58 -24.62 37.41 -8.07
CA LEU A 58 -24.09 36.06 -7.93
C LEU A 58 -25.05 35.18 -7.13
N ASN A 59 -25.33 33.99 -7.65
CA ASN A 59 -26.13 32.96 -7.00
C ASN A 59 -25.59 32.63 -5.60
N SER A 60 -26.38 32.88 -4.55
CA SER A 60 -25.97 32.71 -3.16
C SER A 60 -25.62 31.25 -2.81
N GLY A 61 -26.33 30.28 -3.39
CA GLY A 61 -26.02 28.86 -3.24
C GLY A 61 -24.68 28.48 -3.89
N ALA A 62 -24.38 29.04 -5.06
CA ALA A 62 -23.08 28.87 -5.72
C ALA A 62 -21.95 29.54 -4.92
N ALA A 63 -22.19 30.75 -4.41
CA ALA A 63 -21.23 31.46 -3.56
C ALA A 63 -20.91 30.67 -2.28
N ARG A 64 -21.93 30.18 -1.57
CA ARG A 64 -21.77 29.36 -0.35
C ARG A 64 -20.91 28.11 -0.62
N LYS A 65 -21.21 27.39 -1.70
CA LYS A 65 -20.43 26.22 -2.16
C LYS A 65 -18.99 26.58 -2.55
N ALA A 66 -18.79 27.70 -3.24
CA ALA A 66 -17.45 28.14 -3.62
C ALA A 66 -16.60 28.49 -2.38
N TYR A 67 -17.19 29.18 -1.40
CA TYR A 67 -16.49 29.55 -0.17
C TYR A 67 -16.17 28.36 0.73
N SER A 68 -17.03 27.32 0.80
CA SER A 68 -16.68 26.10 1.53
C SER A 68 -15.47 25.41 0.92
N VAL A 69 -15.39 25.36 -0.42
CA VAL A 69 -14.21 24.85 -1.12
C VAL A 69 -12.98 25.71 -0.84
N ILE A 70 -13.07 27.04 -0.92
CA ILE A 70 -11.96 27.95 -0.62
C ILE A 70 -11.42 27.72 0.80
N ARG A 71 -12.32 27.66 1.79
CA ARG A 71 -11.95 27.43 3.20
C ARG A 71 -11.32 26.06 3.40
N SER A 72 -11.84 25.02 2.74
CA SER A 72 -11.27 23.66 2.79
C SER A 72 -9.86 23.57 2.19
N LEU A 73 -9.51 24.49 1.29
CA LEU A 73 -8.18 24.60 0.67
C LEU A 73 -7.29 25.59 1.44
N GLY A 74 -7.73 26.09 2.60
CA GLY A 74 -7.01 27.10 3.38
C GLY A 74 -6.80 28.43 2.64
N GLY A 75 -7.63 28.73 1.63
CA GLY A 75 -7.51 29.93 0.82
C GLY A 75 -8.06 31.19 1.50
N THR A 76 -7.51 32.34 1.12
CA THR A 76 -7.97 33.66 1.55
C THR A 76 -9.21 34.08 0.77
N ILE A 77 -10.28 34.41 1.48
CA ILE A 77 -11.54 34.91 0.91
C ILE A 77 -11.39 36.37 0.47
N ILE A 78 -11.84 36.68 -0.74
CA ILE A 78 -11.97 38.04 -1.24
C ILE A 78 -13.35 38.57 -0.83
N LYS A 79 -13.36 39.55 0.08
CA LYS A 79 -14.60 40.14 0.63
C LYS A 79 -15.30 41.06 -0.37
N ASP A 80 -14.53 41.93 -1.01
CA ASP A 80 -14.99 42.83 -2.07
C ASP A 80 -14.55 42.27 -3.41
N ALA A 81 -15.34 41.35 -3.96
CA ALA A 81 -14.98 40.61 -5.18
C ALA A 81 -15.55 41.31 -6.43
N PRO A 82 -14.73 41.94 -7.28
CA PRO A 82 -15.23 42.62 -8.48
C PRO A 82 -15.86 41.64 -9.46
N TYR A 83 -16.94 42.07 -10.12
CA TYR A 83 -17.44 41.39 -11.31
C TYR A 83 -16.51 41.70 -12.49
N GLU A 84 -16.04 40.66 -13.15
CA GLU A 84 -15.16 40.75 -14.30
C GLU A 84 -15.79 40.06 -15.51
N ARG A 85 -15.55 40.56 -16.71
CA ARG A 85 -15.99 39.94 -17.96
C ARG A 85 -14.90 39.02 -18.51
N ASN A 86 -15.25 37.76 -18.75
CA ASN A 86 -14.37 36.76 -19.35
C ASN A 86 -14.35 36.94 -20.87
N LEU A 87 -13.24 37.46 -21.40
CA LEU A 87 -13.07 37.72 -22.83
C LEU A 87 -12.78 36.46 -23.65
N SER A 88 -12.54 35.31 -22.99
CA SER A 88 -12.24 34.03 -23.64
C SER A 88 -13.49 33.18 -23.89
N THR A 89 -14.65 33.59 -23.39
CA THR A 89 -15.91 32.86 -23.60
C THR A 89 -16.31 32.94 -25.08
N PRO A 90 -16.52 31.81 -25.78
CA PRO A 90 -16.90 31.81 -27.18
C PRO A 90 -18.27 32.48 -27.38
N LYS A 91 -18.50 33.02 -28.58
CA LYS A 91 -19.84 33.47 -28.96
C LYS A 91 -20.79 32.28 -29.00
N THR A 92 -21.97 32.43 -28.41
CA THR A 92 -23.05 31.45 -28.43
C THR A 92 -24.01 31.72 -29.60
N PRO A 93 -24.75 30.71 -30.10
CA PRO A 93 -25.77 30.89 -31.12
C PRO A 93 -26.92 31.79 -30.66
N ASP A 94 -27.68 32.33 -31.62
CA ASP A 94 -28.88 33.11 -31.34
C ASP A 94 -29.87 32.31 -30.48
N GLY A 95 -30.44 32.95 -29.45
CA GLY A 95 -31.31 32.29 -28.46
C GLY A 95 -30.61 31.83 -27.19
N ILE A 96 -29.27 31.70 -27.19
CA ILE A 96 -28.47 31.35 -26.01
C ILE A 96 -27.59 32.55 -25.65
N SER A 97 -27.81 33.11 -24.47
CA SER A 97 -27.11 34.31 -24.02
C SER A 97 -26.43 34.09 -22.67
N LEU A 98 -25.10 34.23 -22.67
CA LEU A 98 -24.25 34.19 -21.47
C LEU A 98 -23.85 35.62 -21.12
N SER A 99 -23.94 35.99 -19.85
CA SER A 99 -23.46 37.29 -19.36
C SER A 99 -21.93 37.42 -19.45
N ARG A 100 -21.22 36.27 -19.56
CA ARG A 100 -19.76 36.14 -19.58
C ARG A 100 -19.09 36.72 -18.33
N LEU A 101 -19.86 36.89 -17.25
CA LEU A 101 -19.34 37.39 -16.00
C LEU A 101 -18.54 36.30 -15.27
N SER A 102 -17.64 36.75 -14.41
CA SER A 102 -16.87 35.93 -13.48
C SER A 102 -16.63 36.73 -12.21
N VAL A 103 -16.56 36.03 -11.08
CA VAL A 103 -16.20 36.63 -9.79
C VAL A 103 -15.10 35.78 -9.17
N LYS A 104 -13.99 36.43 -8.79
CA LYS A 104 -12.89 35.79 -8.05
C LYS A 104 -13.20 35.86 -6.56
N LEU A 105 -13.40 34.70 -5.95
CA LEU A 105 -13.85 34.61 -4.56
C LEU A 105 -12.72 34.23 -3.59
N GLY A 106 -11.64 33.62 -4.07
CA GLY A 106 -10.52 33.25 -3.20
C GLY A 106 -9.18 33.08 -3.92
N VAL A 107 -8.11 33.20 -3.16
CA VAL A 107 -6.70 33.10 -3.57
C VAL A 107 -5.86 32.42 -2.48
N ASP A 108 -4.59 32.11 -2.78
CA ASP A 108 -3.60 31.66 -1.80
C ASP A 108 -3.98 30.40 -1.01
N GLY A 109 -4.73 29.49 -1.63
CA GLY A 109 -5.02 28.18 -1.05
C GLY A 109 -3.88 27.18 -1.31
N ALA A 110 -4.01 25.98 -0.77
CA ALA A 110 -3.17 24.84 -1.10
C ALA A 110 -3.86 23.51 -0.80
N MET A 111 -3.39 22.45 -1.42
CA MET A 111 -3.72 21.08 -1.07
C MET A 111 -2.47 20.23 -1.11
N ASP A 112 -2.26 19.41 -0.10
CA ASP A 112 -1.16 18.47 -0.07
C ASP A 112 -1.59 17.18 -0.77
N ILE A 113 -0.75 16.67 -1.66
CA ILE A 113 -0.91 15.34 -2.25
C ILE A 113 0.11 14.39 -1.66
N SER A 114 -0.28 13.12 -1.49
CA SER A 114 0.67 12.05 -1.15
C SER A 114 1.16 11.40 -2.44
N PHE A 115 2.43 11.61 -2.77
CA PHE A 115 3.04 11.04 -3.98
C PHE A 115 4.34 10.33 -3.61
N HIS A 116 4.48 9.05 -3.94
CA HIS A 116 5.62 8.21 -3.54
C HIS A 116 5.96 8.33 -2.05
N ARG A 117 4.92 8.34 -1.19
CA ARG A 117 5.05 8.46 0.28
C ARG A 117 5.67 9.78 0.76
N ARG A 118 5.69 10.83 -0.09
CA ARG A 118 6.00 12.22 0.28
C ARG A 118 4.76 13.10 0.17
N LYS A 119 4.56 14.00 1.14
CA LYS A 119 3.59 15.09 1.01
C LYS A 119 4.18 16.18 0.12
N LYS A 120 3.56 16.44 -1.03
CA LYS A 120 3.88 17.57 -1.91
C LYS A 120 2.75 18.58 -1.83
N ARG A 121 3.10 19.83 -1.52
CA ARG A 121 2.12 20.92 -1.43
C ARG A 121 1.88 21.53 -2.81
N ILE A 122 0.63 21.46 -3.28
CA ILE A 122 0.17 22.09 -4.51
C ILE A 122 -0.59 23.36 -4.14
N ARG A 123 -0.07 24.53 -4.55
CA ARG A 123 -0.73 25.80 -4.27
C ARG A 123 -1.91 26.02 -5.20
N ILE A 124 -2.96 26.66 -4.67
CA ILE A 124 -4.14 27.10 -5.41
C ILE A 124 -4.00 28.59 -5.65
N ALA A 125 -3.80 28.97 -6.91
CA ALA A 125 -3.58 30.36 -7.30
C ALA A 125 -4.88 31.18 -7.17
N GLU A 126 -6.01 30.60 -7.56
CA GLU A 126 -7.31 31.28 -7.45
C GLU A 126 -8.49 30.31 -7.55
N VAL A 127 -9.61 30.73 -6.97
CA VAL A 127 -10.93 30.11 -7.13
C VAL A 127 -11.94 31.17 -7.59
N ARG A 128 -12.68 30.85 -8.64
CA ARG A 128 -13.64 31.74 -9.32
C ARG A 128 -14.96 31.04 -9.55
N VAL A 129 -16.04 31.82 -9.61
CA VAL A 129 -17.32 31.36 -10.15
C VAL A 129 -17.53 31.99 -11.51
N GLU A 130 -17.90 31.19 -12.49
CA GLU A 130 -18.17 31.54 -13.89
C GLU A 130 -19.49 30.93 -14.35
N GLU A 131 -19.98 31.33 -15.52
CA GLU A 131 -21.05 30.62 -16.23
C GLU A 131 -20.50 29.43 -17.03
N ASP A 132 -21.17 28.29 -16.97
CA ASP A 132 -20.89 27.18 -17.89
C ASP A 132 -21.31 27.56 -19.31
N ALA A 133 -20.48 27.20 -20.29
CA ALA A 133 -20.74 27.49 -21.71
C ALA A 133 -21.52 26.37 -22.41
N GLY A 134 -21.82 25.26 -21.72
CA GLY A 134 -22.37 24.04 -22.30
C GLY A 134 -21.32 22.93 -22.46
N ARG A 135 -21.73 21.84 -23.11
CA ARG A 135 -20.93 20.62 -23.31
C ARG A 135 -20.90 20.22 -24.77
N LEU A 136 -19.71 19.92 -25.30
CA LEU A 136 -19.61 19.21 -26.58
C LEU A 136 -19.80 17.70 -26.34
N THR A 137 -20.64 17.09 -27.16
CA THR A 137 -20.86 15.65 -27.23
C THR A 137 -20.57 15.15 -28.63
N HIS A 138 -19.78 14.09 -28.74
CA HIS A 138 -19.46 13.45 -30.00
C HIS A 138 -20.33 12.19 -30.16
N SER A 139 -21.01 12.07 -31.29
CA SER A 139 -21.85 10.91 -31.63
C SER A 139 -21.58 10.52 -33.08
N GLY A 140 -20.72 9.51 -33.29
CA GLY A 140 -20.26 9.14 -34.62
C GLY A 140 -19.39 10.23 -35.26
N SER A 141 -19.75 10.66 -36.48
CA SER A 141 -19.08 11.77 -37.20
C SER A 141 -19.60 13.16 -36.83
N GLU A 142 -20.66 13.26 -36.02
CA GLU A 142 -21.24 14.54 -35.63
C GLU A 142 -20.75 14.98 -34.24
N THR A 143 -20.41 16.26 -34.13
CA THR A 143 -20.16 16.93 -32.86
C THR A 143 -21.32 17.87 -32.57
N ARG A 144 -22.04 17.63 -31.47
CA ARG A 144 -23.18 18.44 -31.05
C ARG A 144 -22.81 19.22 -29.80
N MET A 145 -23.27 20.46 -29.73
CA MET A 145 -23.11 21.31 -28.54
C MET A 145 -24.42 21.30 -27.75
N ASP A 146 -24.36 20.81 -26.52
CA ASP A 146 -25.47 20.80 -25.55
C ASP A 146 -25.39 22.06 -24.68
N TYR A 147 -26.39 22.93 -24.84
CA TYR A 147 -26.53 24.18 -24.11
C TYR A 147 -27.52 24.10 -22.94
N SER A 148 -28.03 22.91 -22.59
CA SER A 148 -29.00 22.71 -21.49
C SER A 148 -28.50 23.23 -20.13
N ARG A 149 -27.18 23.31 -19.97
CA ARG A 149 -26.50 23.78 -18.75
C ARG A 149 -25.85 25.16 -18.92
N ALA A 150 -26.02 25.80 -20.08
CA ALA A 150 -25.42 27.10 -20.35
C ALA A 150 -25.92 28.16 -19.36
N GLY A 151 -25.00 28.92 -18.76
CA GLY A 151 -25.31 29.95 -17.76
C GLY A 151 -25.41 29.42 -16.32
N MET A 152 -25.35 28.10 -16.11
CA MET A 152 -25.32 27.51 -14.78
C MET A 152 -23.99 27.80 -14.07
N PRO A 153 -23.95 27.88 -12.73
CA PRO A 153 -22.74 28.21 -12.01
C PRO A 153 -21.67 27.14 -12.17
N SER A 154 -20.45 27.57 -12.50
CA SER A 154 -19.27 26.73 -12.66
C SER A 154 -18.16 27.24 -11.77
N LEU A 155 -17.69 26.39 -10.85
CA LEU A 155 -16.56 26.69 -9.97
C LEU A 155 -15.26 26.39 -10.73
N ARG A 156 -14.43 27.41 -10.97
CA ARG A 156 -13.09 27.25 -11.54
C ARG A 156 -12.03 27.32 -10.44
N ILE A 157 -11.21 26.28 -10.34
CA ILE A 157 -10.05 26.21 -9.46
C ILE A 157 -8.81 26.18 -10.34
N ARG A 158 -7.89 27.13 -10.14
CA ARG A 158 -6.60 27.16 -10.84
C ARG A 158 -5.47 26.90 -9.86
N THR A 159 -4.65 25.89 -10.12
CA THR A 159 -3.44 25.62 -9.33
C THR A 159 -2.29 26.54 -9.75
N ALA A 160 -1.28 26.65 -8.90
CA ALA A 160 0.04 27.13 -9.28
C ALA A 160 0.76 26.06 -10.15
N PRO A 161 1.82 26.44 -10.88
CA PRO A 161 2.62 25.53 -11.70
C PRO A 161 3.57 24.66 -10.85
N ASP A 162 3.02 23.94 -9.88
CA ASP A 162 3.75 23.16 -8.87
C ASP A 162 3.90 21.68 -9.27
N PHE A 163 3.11 21.19 -10.22
CA PHE A 163 3.20 19.80 -10.70
C PHE A 163 4.40 19.65 -11.64
N GLU A 164 5.06 18.49 -11.55
CA GLU A 164 6.24 18.16 -12.36
C GLU A 164 5.95 17.02 -13.35
N ILE A 165 5.00 16.14 -13.04
CA ILE A 165 4.57 15.00 -13.88
C ILE A 165 3.06 14.79 -13.80
N GLY A 166 2.51 14.00 -14.72
CA GLY A 166 1.08 13.76 -14.84
C GLY A 166 0.48 12.95 -13.70
N GLU A 167 1.24 12.06 -13.08
CA GLU A 167 0.82 11.23 -11.95
C GLU A 167 0.46 12.10 -10.73
N GLU A 168 1.25 13.14 -10.45
CA GLU A 168 0.96 14.10 -9.38
C GLU A 168 -0.37 14.83 -9.62
N ALA A 169 -0.65 15.17 -10.89
CA ALA A 169 -1.90 15.82 -11.28
C ALA A 169 -3.11 14.89 -11.12
N GLU A 170 -2.96 13.60 -11.43
CA GLU A 170 -4.02 12.59 -11.21
C GLU A 170 -4.32 12.39 -9.72
N VAL A 171 -3.29 12.28 -8.87
CA VAL A 171 -3.47 12.19 -7.41
C VAL A 171 -4.19 13.43 -6.88
N PHE A 172 -3.76 14.64 -7.30
CA PHE A 172 -4.42 15.87 -6.91
C PHE A 172 -5.90 15.91 -7.32
N LEU A 173 -6.23 15.49 -8.54
CA LEU A 173 -7.62 15.48 -9.00
C LEU A 173 -8.47 14.48 -8.21
N SER A 174 -7.89 13.34 -7.82
CA SER A 174 -8.54 12.34 -7.00
C SER A 174 -8.81 12.84 -5.57
N ASP A 175 -7.81 13.49 -4.96
CA ASP A 175 -7.95 14.14 -3.65
C ASP A 175 -8.95 15.29 -3.67
N LEU A 176 -8.91 16.12 -4.71
CA LEU A 176 -9.86 17.21 -4.90
C LEU A 176 -11.28 16.66 -5.05
N ARG A 177 -11.46 15.58 -5.84
CA ARG A 177 -12.75 14.90 -5.98
C ARG A 177 -13.27 14.40 -4.64
N ARG A 178 -12.44 13.73 -3.82
CA ARG A 178 -12.82 13.27 -2.48
C ARG A 178 -13.21 14.42 -1.56
N ARG A 179 -12.42 15.49 -1.57
CA ARG A 179 -12.71 16.72 -0.82
C ARG A 179 -14.07 17.30 -1.22
N ILE A 180 -14.34 17.46 -2.51
CA ILE A 180 -15.62 17.98 -3.01
C ILE A 180 -16.80 17.11 -2.58
N GLN A 181 -16.63 15.78 -2.55
CA GLN A 181 -17.63 14.85 -2.05
C GLN A 181 -17.87 15.01 -0.55
N TYR A 182 -16.82 15.10 0.26
CA TYR A 182 -16.90 15.31 1.72
C TYR A 182 -17.57 16.62 2.10
N LEU A 183 -17.31 17.67 1.32
CA LEU A 183 -17.94 18.98 1.45
C LEU A 183 -19.41 19.00 1.02
N GLU A 184 -19.92 17.92 0.42
CA GLU A 184 -21.27 17.80 -0.10
C GLU A 184 -21.65 18.97 -1.05
N VAL A 185 -20.69 19.43 -1.87
CA VAL A 185 -20.89 20.54 -2.82
C VAL A 185 -21.97 20.21 -3.85
N ILE A 186 -22.05 18.94 -4.25
CA ILE A 186 -22.96 18.40 -5.27
C ILE A 186 -23.48 17.03 -4.78
N PRO A 187 -24.37 17.01 -3.77
CA PRO A 187 -24.80 15.78 -3.12
C PRO A 187 -25.56 14.87 -4.11
N GLY A 188 -25.30 13.57 -4.03
CA GLY A 188 -25.96 12.56 -4.86
C GLY A 188 -25.53 12.53 -6.33
N VAL A 189 -24.56 13.36 -6.75
CA VAL A 189 -24.05 13.39 -8.12
C VAL A 189 -22.58 12.94 -8.11
N PRO A 190 -22.20 11.94 -8.93
CA PRO A 190 -20.78 11.58 -9.10
C PRO A 190 -19.97 12.79 -9.56
N VAL A 191 -18.98 13.20 -8.77
CA VAL A 191 -18.20 14.42 -8.99
C VAL A 191 -17.51 14.40 -10.36
N GLU A 192 -17.05 13.23 -10.79
CA GLU A 192 -16.41 12.96 -12.08
C GLU A 192 -17.31 13.31 -13.26
N SER A 193 -18.64 13.22 -13.10
CA SER A 193 -19.60 13.53 -14.18
C SER A 193 -19.75 15.03 -14.45
N VAL A 194 -19.32 15.87 -13.51
CA VAL A 194 -19.48 17.33 -13.54
C VAL A 194 -18.16 18.09 -13.36
N MET A 195 -17.08 17.40 -13.05
CA MET A 195 -15.71 17.91 -12.99
C MET A 195 -15.03 17.78 -14.35
N ARG A 196 -14.38 18.84 -14.80
CA ARG A 196 -13.58 18.88 -16.04
C ARG A 196 -12.23 19.50 -15.74
N CYS A 197 -11.19 19.10 -16.47
CA CYS A 197 -9.85 19.63 -16.29
C CYS A 197 -9.21 20.00 -17.63
N ASN A 198 -8.50 21.13 -17.66
CA ASN A 198 -7.48 21.39 -18.66
C ASN A 198 -6.11 21.44 -17.96
N ALA A 199 -5.09 20.86 -18.57
CA ALA A 199 -3.72 20.94 -18.08
C ALA A 199 -2.91 21.94 -18.93
N TYR A 200 -1.99 22.63 -18.28
CA TYR A 200 -1.06 23.56 -18.92
C TYR A 200 0.36 23.09 -18.61
N VAL A 201 1.12 22.79 -19.66
CA VAL A 201 2.41 22.10 -19.55
C VAL A 201 3.51 22.94 -20.19
N ALA A 202 4.62 23.11 -19.46
CA ALA A 202 5.82 23.77 -19.95
C ALA A 202 7.07 23.11 -19.34
N ILE A 203 8.14 23.04 -20.12
CA ILE A 203 9.50 22.69 -19.65
C ILE A 203 10.40 23.91 -19.86
N ALA A 204 11.20 24.25 -18.84
CA ALA A 204 12.16 25.35 -18.88
C ALA A 204 13.51 24.94 -18.27
N PRO A 205 14.65 25.54 -18.70
CA PRO A 205 15.93 25.38 -18.02
C PRO A 205 15.81 25.80 -16.54
N TYR A 206 16.30 24.99 -15.60
CA TYR A 206 16.31 25.35 -14.19
C TYR A 206 17.37 26.43 -13.93
N PRO A 207 17.08 27.50 -13.14
CA PRO A 207 15.86 27.76 -12.35
C PRO A 207 14.85 28.72 -13.02
N GLU A 208 14.84 28.82 -14.35
CA GLU A 208 13.94 29.71 -15.09
C GLU A 208 12.47 29.31 -14.92
N ILE A 209 11.59 30.32 -14.94
CA ILE A 209 10.14 30.13 -14.88
C ILE A 209 9.57 30.32 -16.30
N PRO A 210 8.86 29.33 -16.87
CA PRO A 210 8.30 29.46 -18.20
C PRO A 210 7.20 30.52 -18.25
N LYS A 211 7.25 31.37 -19.28
CA LYS A 211 6.19 32.35 -19.57
C LYS A 211 5.03 31.75 -20.38
N ASN A 212 5.31 30.73 -21.17
CA ASN A 212 4.38 30.16 -22.13
C ASN A 212 4.13 28.68 -21.80
N PHE A 213 2.87 28.27 -21.89
CA PHE A 213 2.44 26.89 -21.63
C PHE A 213 1.62 26.37 -22.81
N VAL A 214 1.85 25.09 -23.14
CA VAL A 214 0.95 24.34 -24.03
C VAL A 214 -0.30 23.97 -23.24
N LYS A 215 -1.47 24.28 -23.79
CA LYS A 215 -2.76 23.97 -23.17
C LYS A 215 -3.29 22.64 -23.71
N LEU A 216 -3.39 21.64 -22.86
CA LEU A 216 -4.01 20.36 -23.16
C LEU A 216 -5.53 20.44 -22.89
N ARG A 217 -6.30 19.93 -23.85
CA ARG A 217 -7.78 19.86 -23.82
C ARG A 217 -8.25 18.41 -24.06
N ASN A 218 -9.55 18.19 -23.87
CA ASN A 218 -10.23 16.90 -24.04
C ASN A 218 -9.76 15.82 -23.03
N LEU A 219 -9.53 16.23 -21.78
CA LEU A 219 -9.11 15.35 -20.70
C LEU A 219 -10.33 14.86 -19.93
N ASN A 220 -10.99 13.82 -20.45
CA ASN A 220 -12.28 13.33 -19.95
C ASN A 220 -12.17 12.40 -18.72
N SER A 221 -10.97 12.00 -18.32
CA SER A 221 -10.70 11.19 -17.12
C SER A 221 -9.39 11.66 -16.47
N PHE A 222 -9.17 11.36 -15.19
CA PHE A 222 -7.92 11.69 -14.50
C PHE A 222 -6.73 10.94 -15.10
N ASN A 223 -6.93 9.69 -15.51
CA ASN A 223 -5.96 8.91 -16.27
C ASN A 223 -5.58 9.60 -17.61
N PHE A 224 -6.53 10.23 -18.30
CA PHE A 224 -6.19 11.00 -19.52
C PHE A 224 -5.40 12.26 -19.20
N VAL A 225 -5.63 12.89 -18.04
CA VAL A 225 -4.80 14.01 -17.58
C VAL A 225 -3.36 13.54 -17.40
N TRP A 226 -3.15 12.44 -16.67
CA TRP A 226 -1.84 11.83 -16.47
C TRP A 226 -1.13 11.54 -17.80
N LYS A 227 -1.76 10.73 -18.66
CA LYS A 227 -1.18 10.31 -19.94
C LYS A 227 -0.86 11.51 -20.84
N ALA A 228 -1.81 12.44 -21.00
CA ALA A 228 -1.63 13.58 -21.89
C ALA A 228 -0.51 14.51 -21.42
N ILE A 229 -0.37 14.73 -20.10
CA ILE A 229 0.72 15.53 -19.54
C ILE A 229 2.06 14.86 -19.86
N ASN A 230 2.21 13.58 -19.56
CA ASN A 230 3.50 12.89 -19.75
C ASN A 230 3.89 12.81 -21.23
N THR A 231 2.95 12.51 -22.12
CA THR A 231 3.19 12.56 -23.56
C THR A 231 3.62 13.96 -24.03
N GLU A 232 3.02 15.02 -23.48
CA GLU A 232 3.41 16.39 -23.83
C GLU A 232 4.76 16.78 -23.26
N LEU A 233 5.12 16.32 -22.06
CA LEU A 233 6.44 16.53 -21.47
C LEU A 233 7.53 15.90 -22.36
N THR A 234 7.38 14.62 -22.74
CA THR A 234 8.32 13.94 -23.65
C THR A 234 8.47 14.69 -24.96
N ARG A 235 7.36 15.14 -25.56
CA ARG A 235 7.39 15.92 -26.81
C ARG A 235 8.15 17.25 -26.65
N GLN A 236 7.94 17.97 -25.55
CA GLN A 236 8.62 19.23 -25.30
C GLN A 236 10.11 19.03 -25.04
N GLU A 237 10.46 17.99 -24.29
CA GLU A 237 11.84 17.60 -24.02
C GLU A 237 12.59 17.27 -25.31
N GLU A 238 12.02 16.46 -26.19
CA GLU A 238 12.60 16.14 -27.50
C GLU A 238 12.87 17.41 -28.34
N ILE A 239 11.95 18.38 -28.34
CA ILE A 239 12.13 19.64 -29.06
C ILE A 239 13.30 20.43 -28.46
N LEU A 240 13.38 20.52 -27.14
CA LEU A 240 14.40 21.31 -26.44
C LEU A 240 15.79 20.68 -26.55
N ILE A 241 15.91 19.35 -26.43
CA ILE A 241 17.18 18.61 -26.62
C ILE A 241 17.73 18.82 -28.03
N ASN A 242 16.85 18.90 -29.03
CA ASN A 242 17.23 19.16 -30.42
C ASN A 242 17.50 20.66 -30.72
N GLY A 243 17.53 21.52 -29.69
CA GLY A 243 17.80 22.96 -29.84
C GLY A 243 16.63 23.76 -30.41
N GLY A 244 15.43 23.17 -30.44
CA GLY A 244 14.20 23.83 -30.87
C GLY A 244 13.57 24.70 -29.77
N THR A 245 12.41 25.29 -30.07
CA THR A 245 11.64 26.10 -29.11
C THR A 245 10.19 25.62 -29.08
N VAL A 246 9.66 25.40 -27.88
CA VAL A 246 8.25 25.04 -27.70
C VAL A 246 7.38 26.28 -27.91
N LEU A 247 6.53 26.26 -28.93
CA LEU A 247 5.59 27.34 -29.21
C LEU A 247 4.32 27.22 -28.34
N PRO A 248 3.77 28.34 -27.84
CA PRO A 248 2.49 28.33 -27.15
C PRO A 248 1.36 27.93 -28.10
N GLU A 249 0.66 26.86 -27.77
CA GLU A 249 -0.49 26.39 -28.53
C GLU A 249 -1.48 25.64 -27.63
N SER A 250 -2.63 25.31 -28.20
CA SER A 250 -3.58 24.37 -27.63
C SER A 250 -3.49 23.05 -28.37
N ARG A 251 -3.44 21.96 -27.62
CA ARG A 251 -3.43 20.59 -28.15
C ARG A 251 -4.59 19.79 -27.56
N ILE A 252 -5.06 18.80 -28.31
CA ILE A 252 -6.12 17.88 -27.91
C ILE A 252 -5.51 16.51 -27.62
N TRP A 253 -5.92 15.88 -26.53
CA TRP A 253 -5.61 14.48 -26.27
C TRP A 253 -6.43 13.56 -27.19
N ASN A 254 -5.74 12.74 -27.98
CA ASN A 254 -6.33 11.69 -28.81
C ASN A 254 -6.11 10.35 -28.12
N GLU A 255 -7.14 9.85 -27.45
CA GLU A 255 -7.11 8.60 -26.69
C GLU A 255 -6.73 7.39 -27.56
N ALA A 256 -7.35 7.24 -28.73
CA ALA A 256 -7.17 6.09 -29.61
C ALA A 256 -5.72 5.94 -30.09
N LYS A 257 -5.03 7.07 -30.29
CA LYS A 257 -3.62 7.10 -30.69
C LYS A 257 -2.64 7.29 -29.53
N SER A 258 -3.14 7.63 -28.35
CA SER A 258 -2.34 8.03 -27.18
C SER A 258 -1.31 9.14 -27.48
N ILE A 259 -1.74 10.17 -28.23
CA ILE A 259 -0.90 11.33 -28.58
C ILE A 259 -1.61 12.67 -28.30
N THR A 260 -0.84 13.75 -28.19
CA THR A 260 -1.37 15.11 -28.25
C THR A 260 -1.32 15.63 -29.69
N GLU A 261 -2.43 16.16 -30.22
CA GLU A 261 -2.53 16.72 -31.57
C GLU A 261 -2.69 18.24 -31.51
N SER A 262 -1.98 18.99 -32.36
CA SER A 262 -2.13 20.46 -32.43
C SER A 262 -3.56 20.82 -32.85
N TYR A 263 -4.17 21.76 -32.12
CA TYR A 263 -5.54 22.19 -32.36
C TYR A 263 -5.63 23.68 -32.71
N GLN A 264 -4.97 24.54 -31.92
CA GLN A 264 -5.08 25.98 -32.10
C GLN A 264 -3.80 26.70 -31.66
N LYS A 265 -3.20 27.49 -32.55
CA LYS A 265 -2.07 28.36 -32.21
C LYS A 265 -2.49 29.41 -31.18
N ARG A 266 -1.63 29.69 -30.20
CA ARG A 266 -1.84 30.74 -29.20
C ARG A 266 -0.77 31.82 -29.36
N LYS A 267 -1.09 33.06 -29.00
CA LYS A 267 -0.09 34.13 -28.97
C LYS A 267 0.79 33.96 -27.73
N SER A 268 2.10 34.22 -27.86
CA SER A 268 3.00 34.40 -26.72
C SER A 268 2.57 35.63 -25.91
N ASP A 269 2.56 35.55 -24.59
CA ASP A 269 2.11 36.64 -23.67
C ASP A 269 0.65 37.11 -23.90
N GLU A 270 -0.29 36.16 -23.84
CA GLU A 270 -1.73 36.43 -23.94
C GLU A 270 -2.22 37.35 -22.78
N LYS A 271 -2.78 38.53 -23.13
CA LYS A 271 -3.30 39.58 -22.24
C LYS A 271 -4.36 39.11 -21.21
N PRO A 272 -4.71 39.91 -20.18
CA PRO A 272 -5.68 39.52 -19.15
C PRO A 272 -6.99 39.01 -19.77
N ARG A 273 -7.42 37.83 -19.33
CA ARG A 273 -8.67 37.20 -19.78
C ARG A 273 -9.91 37.78 -19.11
N PHE A 274 -9.73 38.64 -18.12
CA PHE A 274 -10.76 39.18 -17.24
C PHE A 274 -10.61 40.70 -17.15
N GLU A 275 -11.70 41.43 -17.43
CA GLU A 275 -11.75 42.89 -17.32
C GLU A 275 -12.86 43.30 -16.34
N PRO A 276 -12.58 44.17 -15.36
CA PRO A 276 -13.61 44.66 -14.45
C PRO A 276 -14.79 45.31 -15.17
N VAL A 277 -16.01 45.01 -14.73
CA VAL A 277 -17.21 45.63 -15.29
C VAL A 277 -17.39 47.02 -14.68
N ALA A 278 -17.32 48.06 -15.51
CA ALA A 278 -17.47 49.44 -15.07
C ALA A 278 -18.88 49.71 -14.52
N GLY A 279 -18.97 50.45 -13.40
CA GLY A 279 -20.23 50.90 -12.82
C GLY A 279 -21.01 49.86 -12.02
N VAL A 280 -20.45 48.66 -11.80
CA VAL A 280 -21.08 47.60 -11.00
C VAL A 280 -20.35 47.47 -9.65
N PRO A 281 -21.06 47.51 -8.51
CA PRO A 281 -20.43 47.28 -7.20
C PRO A 281 -19.90 45.84 -7.09
N PRO A 282 -18.81 45.62 -6.32
CA PRO A 282 -18.30 44.28 -6.11
C PRO A 282 -19.33 43.39 -5.42
N PHE A 283 -19.22 42.08 -5.63
CA PHE A 283 -19.94 41.11 -4.82
C PHE A 283 -19.38 41.13 -3.40
N VAL A 284 -20.28 41.27 -2.43
CA VAL A 284 -19.98 41.17 -1.00
C VAL A 284 -20.80 40.01 -0.43
N PRO A 285 -20.18 39.02 0.23
CA PRO A 285 -20.91 37.91 0.82
C PRO A 285 -21.86 38.40 1.91
N GLY A 286 -23.11 37.93 1.86
CA GLY A 286 -24.10 38.22 2.89
C GLY A 286 -23.73 37.62 4.26
N PRO A 287 -24.29 38.14 5.37
CA PRO A 287 -24.06 37.60 6.72
C PRO A 287 -24.36 36.11 6.83
N ASP A 288 -25.41 35.64 6.14
CA ASP A 288 -25.85 34.24 6.11
C ASP A 288 -24.82 33.29 5.47
N ILE A 289 -23.99 33.79 4.55
CA ILE A 289 -22.89 33.03 3.94
C ILE A 289 -21.72 32.99 4.93
N LEU A 290 -21.39 34.11 5.56
CA LEU A 290 -20.28 34.21 6.51
C LEU A 290 -20.51 33.35 7.76
N GLU A 291 -21.70 33.42 8.36
CA GLU A 291 -22.06 32.60 9.53
C GLU A 291 -22.00 31.10 9.22
N ALA A 292 -22.43 30.68 8.04
CA ALA A 292 -22.33 29.28 7.63
C ALA A 292 -20.88 28.83 7.39
N LEU A 293 -19.99 29.74 7.00
CA LEU A 293 -18.57 29.47 6.89
C LEU A 293 -17.89 29.39 8.26
N ASP A 294 -18.33 30.19 9.22
CA ASP A 294 -17.79 30.14 10.58
C ASP A 294 -18.24 28.90 11.34
N ASN A 295 -19.45 28.41 11.06
CA ASN A 295 -19.94 27.13 11.56
C ASN A 295 -19.53 25.91 10.70
N PHE A 296 -18.65 26.11 9.71
CA PHE A 296 -18.20 25.03 8.83
C PHE A 296 -17.31 24.03 9.60
N SER A 297 -17.84 22.85 9.91
CA SER A 297 -17.21 21.85 10.79
C SER A 297 -17.06 20.46 10.16
N VAL A 298 -16.83 20.38 8.84
CA VAL A 298 -16.59 19.08 8.18
C VAL A 298 -15.14 18.67 8.38
N GLU A 299 -14.91 17.53 9.03
CA GLU A 299 -13.59 16.90 9.07
C GLU A 299 -13.24 16.39 7.67
N LEU A 300 -12.10 16.83 7.15
CA LEU A 300 -11.64 16.51 5.80
C LEU A 300 -11.12 15.06 5.72
N PRO A 301 -11.08 14.45 4.52
CA PRO A 301 -10.67 13.05 4.36
C PRO A 301 -9.28 12.76 4.94
N GLU A 302 -8.29 13.63 4.69
CA GLU A 302 -6.90 13.38 5.06
C GLU A 302 -6.68 13.50 6.58
N PRO A 303 -7.15 14.56 7.28
CA PRO A 303 -7.13 14.60 8.73
C PRO A 303 -7.89 13.44 9.38
N ARG A 304 -9.04 13.04 8.82
CA ARG A 304 -9.84 11.92 9.33
C ARG A 304 -9.11 10.58 9.20
N ARG A 305 -8.46 10.35 8.05
CA ARG A 305 -7.59 9.18 7.82
C ARG A 305 -6.42 9.18 8.79
N ASP A 306 -5.69 10.29 8.88
CA ASP A 306 -4.53 10.41 9.78
C ASP A 306 -4.96 10.21 11.25
N ARG A 307 -6.17 10.66 11.62
CA ARG A 307 -6.80 10.40 12.91
C ARG A 307 -7.12 8.91 13.12
N PHE A 308 -7.73 8.23 12.15
CA PHE A 308 -8.05 6.80 12.28
C PHE A 308 -6.80 5.95 12.43
N MET A 309 -5.72 6.29 11.73
CA MET A 309 -4.44 5.59 11.93
C MET A 309 -3.92 5.79 13.37
N ARG A 310 -3.90 7.03 13.86
CA ARG A 310 -3.37 7.36 15.19
C ARG A 310 -4.23 6.85 16.35
N GLU A 311 -5.54 7.02 16.26
CA GLU A 311 -6.48 6.75 17.37
C GLU A 311 -7.02 5.33 17.35
N TYR A 312 -7.16 4.73 16.17
CA TYR A 312 -7.74 3.39 16.01
C TYR A 312 -6.72 2.33 15.57
N GLY A 313 -5.46 2.73 15.32
CA GLY A 313 -4.40 1.82 14.92
C GLY A 313 -4.65 1.15 13.56
N LEU A 314 -5.44 1.79 12.68
CA LEU A 314 -5.65 1.30 11.32
C LEU A 314 -4.39 1.48 10.48
N THR A 315 -4.13 0.53 9.58
CA THR A 315 -3.09 0.70 8.57
C THR A 315 -3.49 1.76 7.53
N LEU A 316 -2.53 2.28 6.76
CA LEU A 316 -2.83 3.29 5.74
C LEU A 316 -3.89 2.80 4.72
N PRO A 317 -3.78 1.60 4.11
CA PRO A 317 -4.80 1.06 3.21
C PRO A 317 -6.18 0.92 3.87
N GLN A 318 -6.24 0.50 5.13
CA GLN A 318 -7.50 0.40 5.86
C GLN A 318 -8.13 1.77 6.08
N ALA A 319 -7.35 2.74 6.55
CA ALA A 319 -7.83 4.09 6.79
C ALA A 319 -8.22 4.79 5.48
N GLU A 320 -7.45 4.62 4.40
CA GLU A 320 -7.78 5.12 3.07
C GLU A 320 -9.05 4.48 2.53
N PHE A 321 -9.19 3.16 2.65
CA PHE A 321 -10.41 2.47 2.28
C PHE A 321 -11.60 3.05 3.04
N VAL A 322 -11.57 3.11 4.37
CA VAL A 322 -12.71 3.62 5.14
C VAL A 322 -13.02 5.07 4.79
N CYS A 323 -12.00 5.93 4.68
CA CYS A 323 -12.14 7.37 4.45
C CYS A 323 -12.36 7.76 2.98
N ASP A 324 -12.31 6.83 2.03
CA ASP A 324 -12.47 7.18 0.62
C ASP A 324 -13.90 7.67 0.27
N GLU A 325 -14.89 7.33 1.10
CA GLU A 325 -16.24 7.91 1.05
C GLU A 325 -16.67 8.41 2.43
N LYS A 326 -17.24 9.63 2.50
CA LYS A 326 -17.71 10.22 3.76
C LYS A 326 -18.75 9.35 4.45
N SER A 327 -19.73 8.84 3.70
CA SER A 327 -20.80 7.97 4.23
C SER A 327 -20.26 6.69 4.86
N ARG A 328 -19.22 6.09 4.26
CA ARG A 328 -18.56 4.90 4.81
C ARG A 328 -17.78 5.22 6.08
N ALA A 329 -17.07 6.34 6.12
CA ALA A 329 -16.36 6.77 7.32
C ALA A 329 -17.33 7.15 8.47
N ASP A 330 -18.45 7.81 8.16
CA ASP A 330 -19.51 8.13 9.12
C ASP A 330 -20.15 6.84 9.68
N TYR A 331 -20.43 5.87 8.81
CA TYR A 331 -20.96 4.56 9.20
C TYR A 331 -19.97 3.79 10.10
N TYR A 332 -18.68 3.81 9.76
CA TYR A 332 -17.62 3.19 10.54
C TYR A 332 -17.54 3.77 11.96
N GLU A 333 -17.39 5.10 12.09
CA GLU A 333 -17.28 5.72 13.43
C GLU A 333 -18.55 5.55 14.26
N LYS A 334 -19.73 5.57 13.61
CA LYS A 334 -20.97 5.26 14.30
C LYS A 334 -20.97 3.83 14.84
N THR A 335 -20.45 2.87 14.09
CA THR A 335 -20.29 1.48 14.53
C THR A 335 -19.32 1.40 15.73
N LEU A 336 -18.20 2.13 15.70
CA LEU A 336 -17.24 2.16 16.81
C LEU A 336 -17.83 2.78 18.08
N SER A 337 -18.64 3.84 17.94
CA SER A 337 -19.29 4.50 19.07
C SER A 337 -20.24 3.57 19.85
N LEU A 338 -20.56 2.41 19.29
CA LEU A 338 -21.43 1.39 19.86
C LEU A 338 -20.64 0.20 20.44
N GLY A 339 -19.31 0.30 20.52
CA GLY A 339 -18.45 -0.67 21.20
C GLY A 339 -17.72 -1.66 20.29
N ALA A 340 -17.86 -1.56 18.97
CA ALA A 340 -17.15 -2.44 18.04
C ALA A 340 -15.64 -2.18 18.03
N SER A 341 -14.84 -3.26 17.92
CA SER A 341 -13.39 -3.17 17.75
C SER A 341 -13.02 -2.40 16.47
N PRO A 342 -12.12 -1.38 16.54
CA PRO A 342 -11.81 -0.56 15.38
C PRO A 342 -11.19 -1.32 14.20
N LYS A 343 -10.25 -2.22 14.47
CA LYS A 343 -9.59 -3.03 13.43
C LYS A 343 -10.56 -4.04 12.82
N GLU A 344 -11.37 -4.68 13.64
CA GLU A 344 -12.33 -5.66 13.14
C GLU A 344 -13.43 -5.02 12.30
N ALA A 345 -13.98 -3.89 12.75
CA ALA A 345 -15.00 -3.17 11.98
C ALA A 345 -14.46 -2.73 10.60
N ALA A 346 -13.20 -2.26 10.53
CA ALA A 346 -12.57 -1.90 9.28
C ALA A 346 -12.38 -3.13 8.37
N GLN A 347 -11.93 -4.25 8.95
CA GLN A 347 -11.74 -5.52 8.24
C GLN A 347 -13.06 -6.08 7.70
N TRP A 348 -14.14 -6.08 8.49
CA TRP A 348 -15.46 -6.55 8.07
C TRP A 348 -16.08 -5.66 6.99
N LEU A 349 -15.90 -4.34 7.11
CA LEU A 349 -16.29 -3.39 6.06
C LEU A 349 -15.60 -3.72 4.73
N ALA A 350 -14.29 -3.93 4.76
CA ALA A 350 -13.48 -4.19 3.57
C ALA A 350 -13.76 -5.58 2.97
N SER A 351 -13.76 -6.62 3.79
CA SER A 351 -13.80 -8.02 3.33
C SER A 351 -15.20 -8.51 2.93
N TYR A 352 -16.26 -7.98 3.55
CA TYR A 352 -17.60 -8.55 3.39
C TYR A 352 -18.71 -7.51 3.21
N VAL A 353 -18.87 -6.57 4.13
CA VAL A 353 -20.06 -5.70 4.18
C VAL A 353 -20.21 -4.84 2.92
N ILE A 354 -19.14 -4.17 2.46
CA ILE A 354 -19.21 -3.34 1.24
C ILE A 354 -19.45 -4.17 -0.02
N LYS A 355 -18.92 -5.42 -0.05
CA LYS A 355 -19.19 -6.36 -1.14
C LYS A 355 -20.67 -6.76 -1.18
N GLU A 356 -21.26 -7.05 -0.02
CA GLU A 356 -22.68 -7.39 0.09
C GLU A 356 -23.60 -6.20 -0.21
N PHE A 357 -23.22 -4.99 0.22
CA PHE A 357 -23.93 -3.76 -0.16
C PHE A 357 -23.96 -3.60 -1.69
N LYS A 358 -22.82 -3.81 -2.37
CA LYS A 358 -22.78 -3.79 -3.84
C LYS A 358 -23.64 -4.90 -4.46
N ARG A 359 -23.59 -6.13 -3.93
CA ARG A 359 -24.38 -7.27 -4.43
C ARG A 359 -25.88 -7.00 -4.38
N LEU A 360 -26.34 -6.37 -3.30
CA LEU A 360 -27.76 -6.10 -3.02
C LEU A 360 -28.19 -4.66 -3.38
N ASN A 361 -27.33 -3.86 -4.00
CA ASN A 361 -27.56 -2.45 -4.34
C ASN A 361 -27.90 -1.54 -3.15
N PHE A 362 -27.30 -1.80 -1.99
CA PHE A 362 -27.31 -0.91 -0.83
C PHE A 362 -26.06 -0.03 -0.78
N THR A 363 -26.14 0.98 0.08
CA THR A 363 -25.09 1.91 0.47
C THR A 363 -25.08 2.01 2.00
N PRO A 364 -24.00 2.52 2.62
CA PRO A 364 -23.99 2.76 4.07
C PRO A 364 -25.16 3.61 4.59
N MET A 365 -25.77 4.44 3.75
CA MET A 365 -26.86 5.35 4.13
C MET A 365 -28.28 4.76 3.98
N ASN A 366 -28.45 3.68 3.21
CA ASN A 366 -29.78 3.13 2.89
C ASN A 366 -29.86 1.60 3.10
N SER A 367 -28.92 1.03 3.86
CA SER A 367 -28.84 -0.39 4.15
C SER A 367 -29.68 -0.77 5.38
N PRO A 368 -30.37 -1.93 5.37
CA PRO A 368 -30.94 -2.54 6.58
C PRO A 368 -29.91 -2.87 7.65
N LEU A 369 -28.65 -3.13 7.26
CA LEU A 369 -27.55 -3.33 8.20
C LEU A 369 -27.07 -1.95 8.69
N THR A 370 -27.76 -1.39 9.69
CA THR A 370 -27.37 -0.13 10.32
C THR A 370 -26.07 -0.30 11.14
N PRO A 371 -25.37 0.78 11.51
CA PRO A 371 -24.21 0.71 12.40
C PRO A 371 -24.47 -0.06 13.70
N GLU A 372 -25.68 0.08 14.27
CA GLU A 372 -26.12 -0.63 15.47
C GLU A 372 -26.20 -2.13 15.24
N ARG A 373 -26.75 -2.56 14.11
CA ARG A 373 -26.86 -3.98 13.77
C ARG A 373 -25.51 -4.59 13.44
N LEU A 374 -24.63 -3.85 12.77
CA LEU A 374 -23.26 -4.32 12.55
C LEU A 374 -22.51 -4.45 13.88
N ALA A 375 -22.59 -3.45 14.76
CA ALA A 375 -21.96 -3.50 16.08
C ALA A 375 -22.46 -4.69 16.91
N ALA A 376 -23.75 -5.01 16.87
CA ALA A 376 -24.30 -6.19 17.54
C ALA A 376 -23.73 -7.51 16.99
N VAL A 377 -23.57 -7.64 15.66
CA VAL A 377 -22.93 -8.82 15.05
C VAL A 377 -21.46 -8.94 15.47
N LEU A 378 -20.72 -7.83 15.47
CA LEU A 378 -19.32 -7.82 15.91
C LEU A 378 -19.20 -8.12 17.41
N GLY A 379 -20.10 -7.60 18.24
CA GLY A 379 -20.16 -7.95 19.66
C GLY A 379 -20.37 -9.44 19.90
N MET A 380 -21.27 -10.09 19.15
CA MET A 380 -21.45 -11.55 19.24
C MET A 380 -20.22 -12.35 18.80
N LEU A 381 -19.42 -11.82 17.86
CA LEU A 381 -18.13 -12.42 17.47
C LEU A 381 -17.09 -12.29 18.60
N ASP A 382 -16.95 -11.09 19.16
CA ASP A 382 -16.03 -10.79 20.28
C ASP A 382 -16.35 -11.66 21.51
N GLU A 383 -17.65 -11.83 21.82
CA GLU A 383 -18.14 -12.68 22.90
C GLU A 383 -17.97 -14.18 22.63
N LYS A 384 -17.51 -14.57 21.43
CA LYS A 384 -17.46 -15.96 20.97
C LYS A 384 -18.82 -16.65 21.11
N ARG A 385 -19.91 -15.94 20.81
CA ARG A 385 -21.26 -16.54 20.66
C ARG A 385 -21.51 -17.02 19.24
N ILE A 386 -20.81 -16.45 18.28
CA ILE A 386 -20.80 -16.86 16.88
C ILE A 386 -19.36 -16.85 16.37
N HIS A 387 -19.06 -17.62 15.32
CA HIS A 387 -17.81 -17.51 14.56
C HIS A 387 -18.05 -16.81 13.21
N GLY A 388 -16.98 -16.49 12.48
CA GLY A 388 -17.05 -15.70 11.25
C GLY A 388 -17.98 -16.25 10.15
N GLY A 389 -18.21 -17.56 10.11
CA GLY A 389 -19.17 -18.18 9.19
C GLY A 389 -20.61 -17.76 9.48
N ILE A 390 -21.01 -17.87 10.76
CA ILE A 390 -22.33 -17.46 11.24
C ILE A 390 -22.50 -15.95 11.14
N ALA A 391 -21.46 -15.15 11.40
CA ALA A 391 -21.53 -13.71 11.25
C ALA A 391 -21.84 -13.29 9.80
N LYS A 392 -21.19 -13.91 8.80
CA LYS A 392 -21.50 -13.69 7.38
C LYS A 392 -22.96 -14.05 7.05
N GLN A 393 -23.42 -15.20 7.53
CA GLN A 393 -24.80 -15.65 7.38
C GLN A 393 -25.80 -14.67 8.02
N THR A 394 -25.48 -14.18 9.23
CA THR A 394 -26.30 -13.21 9.97
C THR A 394 -26.37 -11.87 9.26
N ILE A 395 -25.24 -11.34 8.79
CA ILE A 395 -25.20 -10.09 8.01
C ILE A 395 -26.06 -10.20 6.75
N THR A 396 -25.96 -11.33 6.03
CA THR A 396 -26.77 -11.57 4.82
C THR A 396 -28.26 -11.58 5.15
N ALA A 397 -28.67 -12.31 6.19
CA ALA A 397 -30.06 -12.39 6.63
C ALA A 397 -30.61 -11.03 7.09
N VAL A 398 -29.81 -10.22 7.80
CA VAL A 398 -30.20 -8.84 8.17
C VAL A 398 -30.46 -7.99 6.94
N LEU A 399 -29.61 -8.08 5.92
CA LEU A 399 -29.75 -7.32 4.68
C LEU A 399 -30.98 -7.73 3.87
N GLU A 400 -31.30 -9.01 3.82
CA GLU A 400 -32.39 -9.54 3.01
C GLU A 400 -33.75 -9.44 3.72
N GLU A 401 -33.77 -9.61 5.05
CA GLU A 401 -35.01 -9.69 5.82
C GLU A 401 -35.31 -8.43 6.65
N ASN A 402 -34.35 -7.51 6.76
CA ASN A 402 -34.44 -6.29 7.56
C ASN A 402 -34.81 -6.56 9.04
N ARG A 403 -34.28 -7.64 9.61
CA ARG A 403 -34.51 -8.05 11.01
C ARG A 403 -33.30 -7.76 11.88
N ASP A 404 -33.54 -7.78 13.19
CA ASP A 404 -32.48 -7.62 14.19
C ASP A 404 -31.54 -8.86 14.24
N PRO A 405 -30.21 -8.66 14.26
CA PRO A 405 -29.25 -9.77 14.23
C PRO A 405 -29.32 -10.68 15.45
N GLU A 406 -29.51 -10.16 16.67
CA GLU A 406 -29.58 -10.99 17.87
C GLU A 406 -30.84 -11.85 17.88
N ILE A 407 -31.97 -11.28 17.43
CA ILE A 407 -33.22 -12.03 17.28
C ILE A 407 -33.05 -13.13 16.23
N LEU A 408 -32.43 -12.85 15.09
CA LEU A 408 -32.16 -13.83 14.04
C LEU A 408 -31.31 -14.99 14.56
N VAL A 409 -30.21 -14.69 15.25
CA VAL A 409 -29.31 -15.70 15.81
C VAL A 409 -30.05 -16.59 16.81
N ARG A 410 -30.82 -16.00 17.73
CA ARG A 410 -31.57 -16.75 18.74
C ARG A 410 -32.69 -17.61 18.16
N GLU A 411 -33.52 -17.06 17.27
CA GLU A 411 -34.67 -17.79 16.70
C GLU A 411 -34.24 -18.94 15.78
N ARG A 412 -33.10 -18.78 15.11
CA ARG A 412 -32.57 -19.80 14.19
C ARG A 412 -31.59 -20.76 14.85
N GLY A 413 -31.30 -20.58 16.13
CA GLY A 413 -30.34 -21.40 16.86
C GLY A 413 -28.93 -21.29 16.28
N TRP A 414 -28.53 -20.13 15.80
CA TRP A 414 -27.20 -19.87 15.23
C TRP A 414 -26.15 -19.54 16.30
N GLU A 415 -26.32 -19.99 17.53
CA GLU A 415 -25.24 -19.88 18.52
C GLU A 415 -24.22 -20.99 18.26
N GLN A 416 -22.94 -20.65 18.35
CA GLN A 416 -21.90 -21.61 18.06
C GLN A 416 -21.83 -22.71 19.13
N LEU A 417 -21.68 -23.95 18.70
CA LEU A 417 -21.46 -25.10 19.55
C LEU A 417 -20.00 -25.10 19.99
N THR A 418 -19.78 -24.91 21.30
CA THR A 418 -18.46 -24.93 21.95
C THR A 418 -18.28 -26.09 22.92
N ASP A 419 -19.33 -26.89 23.14
CA ASP A 419 -19.26 -28.07 23.99
C ASP A 419 -18.38 -29.14 23.36
N ARG A 420 -17.26 -29.43 24.02
CA ARG A 420 -16.24 -30.35 23.50
C ARG A 420 -16.78 -31.76 23.37
N GLU A 421 -17.58 -32.23 24.33
CA GLU A 421 -18.14 -33.60 24.31
C GLU A 421 -19.12 -33.78 23.14
N ALA A 422 -19.98 -32.80 22.87
CA ALA A 422 -20.86 -32.82 21.71
C ALA A 422 -20.07 -32.83 20.38
N ILE A 423 -19.03 -31.99 20.27
CA ILE A 423 -18.16 -31.97 19.07
C ILE A 423 -17.42 -33.30 18.91
N GLU A 424 -16.89 -33.86 19.99
CA GLU A 424 -16.25 -35.19 20.00
C GLU A 424 -17.19 -36.27 19.47
N GLY A 425 -18.47 -36.26 19.88
CA GLY A 425 -19.47 -37.18 19.37
C GLY A 425 -19.71 -37.06 17.86
N ILE A 426 -19.83 -35.82 17.34
CA ILE A 426 -20.00 -35.55 15.91
C ILE A 426 -18.74 -35.99 15.14
N VAL A 427 -17.56 -35.64 15.63
CA VAL A 427 -16.28 -36.01 15.02
C VAL A 427 -16.13 -37.52 14.97
N THR A 428 -16.44 -38.25 16.05
CA THR A 428 -16.40 -39.71 16.08
C THR A 428 -17.35 -40.32 15.04
N ALA A 429 -18.56 -39.79 14.89
CA ALA A 429 -19.51 -40.25 13.87
C ALA A 429 -19.00 -39.99 12.45
N VAL A 430 -18.42 -38.81 12.19
CA VAL A 430 -17.83 -38.46 10.88
C VAL A 430 -16.63 -39.36 10.56
N ILE A 431 -15.74 -39.61 11.52
CA ILE A 431 -14.60 -40.53 11.36
C ILE A 431 -15.10 -41.94 11.04
N ALA A 432 -16.09 -42.45 11.78
CA ALA A 432 -16.65 -43.79 11.55
C ALA A 432 -17.33 -43.94 10.19
N ALA A 433 -17.97 -42.88 9.69
CA ALA A 433 -18.64 -42.86 8.39
C ALA A 433 -17.69 -42.73 7.19
N ASN A 434 -16.44 -42.32 7.40
CA ASN A 434 -15.47 -42.05 6.33
C ASN A 434 -14.17 -42.87 6.50
N PRO A 435 -14.23 -44.22 6.57
CA PRO A 435 -13.07 -45.04 6.88
C PRO A 435 -11.95 -44.95 5.85
N GLU A 436 -12.27 -44.71 4.57
CA GLU A 436 -11.29 -44.53 3.50
C GLU A 436 -10.48 -43.24 3.66
N GLU A 437 -11.13 -42.13 4.02
CA GLU A 437 -10.44 -40.86 4.26
C GLU A 437 -9.60 -40.93 5.53
N VAL A 438 -10.10 -41.60 6.57
CA VAL A 438 -9.33 -41.88 7.79
C VAL A 438 -8.11 -42.76 7.47
N ARG A 439 -8.25 -43.75 6.58
CA ARG A 439 -7.11 -44.56 6.12
C ARG A 439 -6.09 -43.70 5.38
N ARG A 440 -6.52 -42.85 4.44
CA ARG A 440 -5.63 -41.92 3.71
C ARG A 440 -4.88 -40.98 4.64
N ILE A 441 -5.56 -40.41 5.64
CA ILE A 441 -4.93 -39.58 6.68
C ILE A 441 -3.91 -40.40 7.48
N ARG A 442 -4.27 -41.64 7.85
CA ARG A 442 -3.36 -42.59 8.50
C ARG A 442 -2.28 -43.15 7.58
N GLU A 443 -2.29 -42.86 6.28
CA GLU A 443 -1.24 -43.19 5.32
C GLU A 443 -0.38 -41.95 4.97
N GLY A 444 -0.74 -40.77 5.50
CA GLY A 444 0.04 -39.52 5.40
C GLY A 444 -0.52 -38.46 4.46
N ASP A 445 -1.71 -38.65 3.91
CA ASP A 445 -2.40 -37.66 3.09
C ASP A 445 -3.20 -36.68 3.97
N ALA A 446 -2.81 -35.42 4.03
CA ALA A 446 -3.52 -34.42 4.82
C ALA A 446 -4.75 -33.81 4.12
N GLY A 447 -4.88 -34.00 2.80
CA GLY A 447 -5.97 -33.45 2.01
C GLY A 447 -7.36 -33.74 2.58
N PRO A 448 -7.64 -34.97 3.06
CA PRO A 448 -8.93 -35.31 3.64
C PRO A 448 -9.23 -34.63 4.98
N ILE A 449 -8.26 -34.04 5.69
CA ILE A 449 -8.54 -33.37 6.98
C ILE A 449 -9.45 -32.15 6.79
N GLN A 450 -9.22 -31.35 5.74
CA GLN A 450 -10.07 -30.20 5.39
C GLN A 450 -11.49 -30.67 5.01
N PHE A 451 -11.57 -31.79 4.28
CA PHE A 451 -12.83 -32.41 3.89
C PHE A 451 -13.62 -32.91 5.12
N LEU A 452 -12.97 -33.65 6.03
CA LEU A 452 -13.59 -34.11 7.28
C LEU A 452 -14.01 -32.94 8.17
N THR A 453 -13.20 -31.87 8.25
CA THR A 453 -13.58 -30.63 8.94
C THR A 453 -14.86 -30.05 8.32
N GLY A 454 -14.95 -29.97 7.00
CA GLY A 454 -16.15 -29.53 6.29
C GLY A 454 -17.37 -30.42 6.54
N LEU A 455 -17.19 -31.73 6.65
CA LEU A 455 -18.26 -32.66 7.02
C LEU A 455 -18.73 -32.43 8.46
N VAL A 456 -17.81 -32.28 9.43
CA VAL A 456 -18.16 -31.97 10.82
C VAL A 456 -18.92 -30.65 10.90
N MET A 457 -18.47 -29.62 10.17
CA MET A 457 -19.20 -28.36 10.05
C MET A 457 -20.58 -28.58 9.45
N ARG A 458 -20.74 -29.42 8.43
CA ARG A 458 -22.05 -29.73 7.84
C ARG A 458 -22.99 -30.48 8.80
N GLU A 459 -22.51 -31.51 9.48
CA GLU A 459 -23.30 -32.30 10.43
C GLU A 459 -23.70 -31.48 11.67
N SER A 460 -22.87 -30.51 12.07
CA SER A 460 -23.21 -29.51 13.08
C SER A 460 -24.05 -28.34 12.56
N SER A 461 -24.57 -28.41 11.32
CA SER A 461 -25.33 -27.33 10.66
C SER A 461 -24.60 -25.99 10.60
N GLY A 462 -23.27 -26.04 10.56
CA GLY A 462 -22.37 -24.90 10.53
C GLY A 462 -22.15 -24.24 11.88
N LEU A 463 -22.58 -24.87 12.99
CA LEU A 463 -22.54 -24.29 14.32
C LEU A 463 -21.27 -24.60 15.11
N ALA A 464 -20.58 -25.71 14.82
CA ALA A 464 -19.41 -26.10 15.61
C ALA A 464 -18.27 -25.08 15.52
N GLU A 465 -17.61 -24.81 16.65
CA GLU A 465 -16.47 -23.90 16.69
C GLU A 465 -15.30 -24.47 15.84
N PRO A 466 -14.85 -23.78 14.76
CA PRO A 466 -13.95 -24.37 13.80
C PRO A 466 -12.57 -24.79 14.35
N SER A 467 -12.03 -24.08 15.34
CA SER A 467 -10.73 -24.40 15.93
C SER A 467 -10.82 -25.68 16.76
N LEU A 468 -11.83 -25.79 17.61
CA LEU A 468 -12.10 -26.94 18.45
C LEU A 468 -12.45 -28.18 17.62
N VAL A 469 -13.19 -28.03 16.52
CA VAL A 469 -13.40 -29.12 15.55
C VAL A 469 -12.07 -29.67 15.04
N LYS A 470 -11.17 -28.78 14.62
CA LYS A 470 -9.86 -29.19 14.10
C LYS A 470 -9.02 -29.87 15.19
N ASP A 471 -9.03 -29.35 16.41
CA ASP A 471 -8.28 -29.91 17.53
C ASP A 471 -8.79 -31.31 17.90
N VAL A 472 -10.11 -31.47 18.07
CA VAL A 472 -10.76 -32.76 18.38
C VAL A 472 -10.54 -33.77 17.26
N LEU A 473 -10.66 -33.35 16.00
CA LEU A 473 -10.41 -34.22 14.84
C LEU A 473 -8.97 -34.74 14.84
N ARG A 474 -7.98 -33.90 15.17
CA ARG A 474 -6.58 -34.32 15.26
C ARG A 474 -6.34 -35.30 16.41
N GLU A 475 -6.88 -35.00 17.59
CA GLU A 475 -6.74 -35.86 18.77
C GLU A 475 -7.32 -37.26 18.54
N GLN A 476 -8.56 -37.34 18.03
CA GLN A 476 -9.22 -38.64 17.79
C GLN A 476 -8.55 -39.45 16.68
N LEU A 477 -7.97 -38.79 15.68
CA LEU A 477 -7.19 -39.48 14.65
C LEU A 477 -5.83 -39.94 15.17
N SER A 478 -5.34 -39.40 16.29
CA SER A 478 -4.01 -39.69 16.87
C SER A 478 -2.86 -39.56 15.87
N VAL A 479 -3.02 -38.65 14.91
CA VAL A 479 -2.03 -38.38 13.86
C VAL A 479 -1.31 -37.07 14.21
N SER A 480 0.00 -37.15 14.38
CA SER A 480 0.87 -35.98 14.35
C SER A 480 1.37 -35.80 12.94
N LEU A 481 0.88 -34.78 12.25
CA LEU A 481 1.22 -34.53 10.86
C LEU A 481 2.38 -33.55 10.78
N ILE A 482 3.51 -34.04 10.27
CA ILE A 482 4.72 -33.26 10.02
C ILE A 482 4.83 -33.03 8.52
N TYR A 483 4.76 -31.77 8.10
CA TYR A 483 5.01 -31.40 6.71
C TYR A 483 6.50 -31.30 6.48
N VAL A 484 7.02 -31.93 5.42
CA VAL A 484 8.43 -31.86 5.04
C VAL A 484 8.53 -31.10 3.73
N LEU A 485 8.93 -29.84 3.79
CA LEU A 485 9.09 -28.96 2.63
C LEU A 485 10.51 -29.10 2.08
N SER A 486 10.65 -29.35 0.79
CA SER A 486 11.94 -29.41 0.11
C SER A 486 12.20 -28.17 -0.72
N MET A 487 13.22 -27.39 -0.35
CA MET A 487 13.81 -26.35 -1.21
C MET A 487 14.96 -26.89 -2.06
N GLY A 488 15.43 -28.12 -1.74
CA GLY A 488 16.63 -28.72 -2.34
C GLY A 488 17.82 -28.72 -1.38
N GLY A 489 19.00 -28.41 -1.90
CA GLY A 489 20.27 -28.47 -1.18
C GLY A 489 20.81 -29.89 -0.97
N ALA A 490 22.00 -30.00 -0.37
CA ALA A 490 22.68 -31.28 -0.19
C ALA A 490 21.87 -32.28 0.66
N ILE A 491 21.10 -31.81 1.65
CA ILE A 491 20.34 -32.69 2.55
C ILE A 491 19.33 -33.60 1.84
N SER A 492 18.77 -33.15 0.70
CA SER A 492 17.91 -33.95 -0.17
C SER A 492 18.62 -34.39 -1.46
N GLY A 493 19.86 -33.97 -1.67
CA GLY A 493 20.65 -34.14 -2.90
C GLY A 493 21.16 -35.55 -3.17
N ARG A 494 21.72 -35.75 -4.37
CA ARG A 494 22.41 -36.99 -4.76
C ARG A 494 23.77 -36.68 -5.35
N ILE A 495 24.68 -37.65 -5.29
CA ILE A 495 25.94 -37.60 -6.03
C ILE A 495 25.74 -38.32 -7.36
N ASN A 496 26.03 -37.62 -8.47
CA ASN A 496 26.05 -38.20 -9.81
C ASN A 496 27.28 -39.08 -10.06
N GLU A 497 27.27 -39.85 -11.15
CA GLU A 497 28.39 -40.71 -11.57
C GLU A 497 29.72 -39.94 -11.71
N ASP A 498 29.65 -38.64 -12.06
CA ASP A 498 30.81 -37.74 -12.19
C ASP A 498 31.24 -37.09 -10.86
N GLY A 499 30.60 -37.42 -9.73
CA GLY A 499 30.93 -36.90 -8.40
C GLY A 499 30.32 -35.54 -8.05
N ALA A 500 29.53 -34.93 -8.94
CA ALA A 500 28.83 -33.67 -8.69
C ALA A 500 27.58 -33.87 -7.82
N VAL A 501 27.29 -32.91 -6.94
CA VAL A 501 26.06 -32.90 -6.13
C VAL A 501 24.93 -32.26 -6.94
N GLU A 502 23.84 -33.00 -7.15
CA GLU A 502 22.61 -32.45 -7.72
C GLU A 502 21.60 -32.10 -6.63
N SER A 503 20.82 -31.04 -6.87
CA SER A 503 19.70 -30.68 -6.01
C SER A 503 18.68 -31.81 -5.92
N GLY A 504 18.25 -32.03 -4.68
CA GLY A 504 17.48 -33.18 -4.28
C GLY A 504 16.09 -33.31 -4.85
N ASP A 505 15.62 -34.55 -4.87
CA ASP A 505 14.26 -34.93 -5.26
C ASP A 505 13.51 -35.52 -4.05
N GLU A 506 12.19 -35.41 -4.07
CA GLU A 506 11.26 -35.91 -3.06
C GLU A 506 11.54 -37.36 -2.67
N LYS A 507 12.00 -38.18 -3.63
CA LYS A 507 12.36 -39.58 -3.41
C LYS A 507 13.47 -39.76 -2.36
N VAL A 508 14.48 -38.89 -2.35
CA VAL A 508 15.57 -38.97 -1.35
C VAL A 508 15.06 -38.64 0.04
N LEU A 509 14.18 -37.65 0.14
CA LEU A 509 13.54 -37.30 1.40
C LEU A 509 12.65 -38.45 1.89
N ARG A 510 11.86 -39.05 1.01
CA ARG A 510 11.05 -40.24 1.35
C ARG A 510 11.91 -41.41 1.85
N ASP A 511 13.05 -41.66 1.22
CA ASP A 511 13.98 -42.72 1.64
C ASP A 511 14.60 -42.42 3.03
N LEU A 512 15.00 -41.17 3.29
CA LEU A 512 15.47 -40.72 4.61
C LEU A 512 14.37 -40.88 5.67
N LEU A 513 13.14 -40.44 5.36
CA LEU A 513 11.98 -40.54 6.26
C LEU A 513 11.58 -42.00 6.52
N ALA A 514 11.70 -42.89 5.54
CA ALA A 514 11.41 -44.31 5.70
C ALA A 514 12.46 -45.03 6.57
N SER A 515 13.68 -44.51 6.64
CA SER A 515 14.76 -45.06 7.48
C SER A 515 14.62 -44.72 8.97
N HIS A 516 13.74 -43.77 9.33
CA HIS A 516 13.38 -43.49 10.72
C HIS A 516 12.62 -44.66 11.32
N THR A 517 13.18 -45.29 12.35
CA THR A 517 12.58 -46.46 13.03
C THR A 517 12.63 -46.37 14.56
N GLY A 518 13.06 -45.23 15.13
CA GLY A 518 13.46 -45.12 16.55
C GLY A 518 12.50 -44.44 17.53
N THR A 519 11.51 -43.68 17.06
CA THR A 519 10.43 -43.10 17.88
C THR A 519 9.14 -43.89 17.61
N ASP A 520 8.09 -43.75 18.42
CA ASP A 520 6.79 -44.43 18.21
C ASP A 520 6.12 -43.97 16.89
N ASN A 521 6.66 -44.44 15.77
CA ASN A 521 6.35 -44.04 14.40
C ASN A 521 4.96 -44.50 13.94
N SER A 522 4.20 -45.16 14.84
CA SER A 522 2.82 -45.52 14.58
C SER A 522 1.90 -44.29 14.48
N ARG A 523 2.29 -43.13 15.04
CA ARG A 523 1.45 -41.91 15.17
C ARG A 523 1.92 -40.70 14.37
N VAL A 524 3.18 -40.64 13.94
CA VAL A 524 3.72 -39.52 13.13
C VAL A 524 3.50 -39.82 11.65
N ARG A 525 3.02 -38.84 10.88
CA ARG A 525 2.84 -38.92 9.43
C ARG A 525 3.55 -37.79 8.72
N PHE A 526 4.10 -38.10 7.56
CA PHE A 526 4.89 -37.15 6.78
C PHE A 526 4.18 -36.87 5.46
N GLU A 527 4.00 -35.59 5.14
CA GLU A 527 3.64 -35.15 3.80
C GLU A 527 4.83 -34.38 3.24
N SER A 528 5.44 -34.91 2.18
CA SER A 528 6.57 -34.26 1.52
C SER A 528 6.05 -33.34 0.42
N ILE A 529 6.50 -32.09 0.42
CA ILE A 529 6.09 -31.07 -0.54
C ILE A 529 7.35 -30.51 -1.18
N GLN A 530 7.47 -30.65 -2.51
CA GLN A 530 8.54 -30.02 -3.24
C GLN A 530 8.17 -28.56 -3.49
N VAL A 531 8.87 -27.63 -2.84
CA VAL A 531 8.73 -26.19 -3.08
C VAL A 531 9.60 -25.77 -4.26
N GLY A 532 10.81 -26.32 -4.35
CA GLY A 532 11.73 -26.07 -5.46
C GLY A 532 12.82 -27.14 -5.54
N ARG A 533 13.44 -27.32 -6.70
CA ARG A 533 14.60 -28.22 -6.91
C ARG A 533 15.86 -27.38 -7.08
N LEU A 534 16.21 -26.63 -6.04
CA LEU A 534 17.22 -25.57 -6.12
C LEU A 534 18.51 -25.95 -5.40
N LEU A 535 19.62 -25.43 -5.89
CA LEU A 535 20.83 -25.29 -5.08
C LEU A 535 20.68 -24.05 -4.19
N SER A 536 21.28 -24.06 -3.00
CA SER A 536 21.05 -23.01 -2.00
C SER A 536 21.49 -21.64 -2.52
N GLU A 537 22.59 -21.62 -3.27
CA GLU A 537 23.20 -20.46 -3.91
C GLU A 537 22.41 -19.89 -5.10
N GLU A 538 21.41 -20.62 -5.60
CA GLU A 538 20.55 -20.19 -6.70
C GLU A 538 19.21 -19.58 -6.23
N ILE A 539 18.94 -19.59 -4.92
CA ILE A 539 17.69 -19.07 -4.35
C ILE A 539 17.53 -17.58 -4.67
N VAL A 540 16.39 -17.22 -5.28
CA VAL A 540 15.99 -15.85 -5.58
C VAL A 540 14.72 -15.46 -4.80
N PRO A 541 14.31 -14.17 -4.79
CA PRO A 541 13.14 -13.70 -4.04
C PRO A 541 11.83 -14.49 -4.28
N SER A 542 11.58 -14.93 -5.52
CA SER A 542 10.37 -15.72 -5.84
C SER A 542 10.37 -17.11 -5.19
N ASP A 543 11.54 -17.68 -4.91
CA ASP A 543 11.64 -18.97 -4.23
C ASP A 543 11.37 -18.83 -2.73
N TRP A 544 11.81 -17.72 -2.11
CA TRP A 544 11.39 -17.38 -0.75
C TRP A 544 9.88 -17.13 -0.68
N ALA A 545 9.29 -16.49 -1.69
CA ALA A 545 7.84 -16.32 -1.74
C ALA A 545 7.10 -17.66 -1.76
N ALA A 546 7.55 -18.61 -2.59
CA ALA A 546 7.00 -19.97 -2.65
C ALA A 546 7.12 -20.70 -1.30
N LEU A 547 8.28 -20.59 -0.63
CA LEU A 547 8.48 -21.19 0.69
C LEU A 547 7.57 -20.57 1.75
N ILE A 548 7.48 -19.24 1.79
CA ILE A 548 6.65 -18.50 2.76
C ILE A 548 5.18 -18.86 2.58
N GLU A 549 4.69 -18.90 1.34
CA GLU A 549 3.32 -19.31 1.02
C GLU A 549 3.07 -20.75 1.47
N ALA A 550 3.95 -21.70 1.14
CA ALA A 550 3.80 -23.09 1.55
C ALA A 550 3.76 -23.24 3.09
N VAL A 551 4.65 -22.54 3.82
CA VAL A 551 4.63 -22.54 5.29
C VAL A 551 3.35 -21.91 5.82
N ALA A 552 2.95 -20.74 5.32
CA ALA A 552 1.74 -20.05 5.74
C ALA A 552 0.48 -20.88 5.49
N GLU A 553 0.37 -21.52 4.32
CA GLU A 553 -0.77 -22.39 3.97
C GLU A 553 -0.94 -23.52 4.98
N LYS A 554 0.16 -24.21 5.36
CA LYS A 554 0.11 -25.34 6.30
C LYS A 554 -0.09 -24.91 7.75
N LEU A 555 0.39 -23.74 8.13
CA LEU A 555 0.07 -23.15 9.43
C LEU A 555 -1.41 -22.73 9.49
N ASN A 556 -1.93 -22.10 8.43
CA ASN A 556 -3.30 -21.59 8.37
C ASN A 556 -4.36 -22.68 8.22
N SER A 557 -4.04 -23.80 7.55
CA SER A 557 -4.90 -25.00 7.58
C SER A 557 -5.12 -25.47 9.02
N GLY A 558 -4.15 -25.18 9.89
CA GLY A 558 -4.02 -25.62 11.26
C GLY A 558 -3.52 -27.05 11.35
N THR A 559 -3.57 -27.84 10.28
CA THR A 559 -3.34 -29.29 10.31
C THR A 559 -1.92 -29.70 10.69
N ALA A 560 -0.96 -28.77 10.63
CA ALA A 560 0.43 -29.01 10.96
C ALA A 560 0.65 -29.17 12.48
N ASN A 561 1.25 -30.30 12.87
CA ASN A 561 1.87 -30.43 14.19
C ASN A 561 3.30 -29.89 14.21
N GLY A 562 3.92 -29.80 13.04
CA GLY A 562 5.24 -29.22 12.82
C GLY A 562 5.55 -29.20 11.33
N ILE A 563 6.47 -28.32 10.95
CA ILE A 563 6.94 -28.18 9.56
C ILE A 563 8.46 -28.32 9.58
N VAL A 564 9.00 -29.27 8.81
CA VAL A 564 10.44 -29.42 8.58
C VAL A 564 10.77 -28.89 7.19
N VAL A 565 11.71 -27.98 7.08
CA VAL A 565 12.17 -27.41 5.80
C VAL A 565 13.56 -27.95 5.48
N ALA A 566 13.65 -28.87 4.52
CA ALA A 566 14.92 -29.32 3.97
C ALA A 566 15.53 -28.20 3.12
N HIS A 567 16.66 -27.67 3.57
CA HIS A 567 17.31 -26.49 2.98
C HIS A 567 18.82 -26.72 2.81
N GLY A 568 19.45 -26.00 1.88
CA GLY A 568 20.91 -25.97 1.75
C GLY A 568 21.57 -25.03 2.76
N THR A 569 22.91 -24.97 2.76
CA THR A 569 23.65 -24.21 3.77
C THR A 569 23.94 -22.76 3.37
N ASP A 570 24.13 -22.45 2.09
CA ASP A 570 24.69 -21.16 1.64
C ASP A 570 23.78 -19.96 1.92
N THR A 571 22.47 -20.14 1.78
CA THR A 571 21.46 -19.09 2.02
C THR A 571 20.66 -19.31 3.30
N LEU A 572 20.98 -20.35 4.08
CA LEU A 572 20.36 -20.61 5.38
C LEU A 572 20.41 -19.41 6.34
N PRO A 573 21.52 -18.63 6.42
CA PRO A 573 21.58 -17.41 7.24
C PRO A 573 20.57 -16.31 6.87
N TYR A 574 19.97 -16.37 5.68
CA TYR A 574 18.91 -15.46 5.25
C TYR A 574 17.52 -16.09 5.44
N THR A 575 17.36 -17.36 5.03
CA THR A 575 16.06 -18.05 5.06
C THR A 575 15.57 -18.30 6.49
N ALA A 576 16.44 -18.75 7.40
CA ALA A 576 16.05 -19.05 8.78
C ALA A 576 15.53 -17.82 9.54
N PRO A 577 16.23 -16.66 9.57
CA PRO A 577 15.70 -15.48 10.23
C PRO A 577 14.47 -14.91 9.51
N LEU A 578 14.36 -15.05 8.19
CA LEU A 578 13.18 -14.61 7.45
C LEU A 578 11.93 -15.34 7.93
N LEU A 579 11.98 -16.67 8.06
CA LEU A 579 10.88 -17.45 8.61
C LEU A 579 10.64 -17.16 10.10
N TYR A 580 11.69 -16.88 10.89
CA TYR A 580 11.50 -16.45 12.28
C TYR A 580 10.69 -15.15 12.38
N TRP A 581 11.04 -14.12 11.60
CA TRP A 581 10.32 -12.85 11.65
C TRP A 581 8.87 -12.95 11.20
N LEU A 582 8.51 -14.00 10.46
CA LEU A 582 7.14 -14.25 10.00
C LEU A 582 6.36 -15.24 10.88
N PHE A 583 7.00 -16.24 11.49
CA PHE A 583 6.29 -17.39 12.08
C PHE A 583 6.76 -17.79 13.49
N ALA A 584 7.55 -16.98 14.20
CA ALA A 584 8.08 -17.32 15.53
C ALA A 584 7.02 -17.52 16.64
N ASP A 585 5.80 -17.02 16.45
CA ASP A 585 4.65 -17.17 17.34
C ASP A 585 3.54 -18.09 16.77
N ALA A 586 3.79 -18.76 15.64
CA ALA A 586 2.84 -19.69 15.05
C ALA A 586 2.54 -20.87 15.97
N ASN A 587 1.34 -21.45 15.83
CA ASN A 587 0.83 -22.55 16.66
C ASN A 587 1.42 -23.94 16.31
N ALA A 588 2.48 -23.98 15.49
CA ALA A 588 3.27 -25.18 15.20
C ALA A 588 4.73 -24.76 14.95
N PRO A 589 5.72 -25.60 15.31
CA PRO A 589 7.13 -25.28 15.06
C PRO A 589 7.50 -25.37 13.58
N VAL A 590 8.41 -24.51 13.14
CA VAL A 590 9.06 -24.57 11.83
C VAL A 590 10.55 -24.89 12.03
N VAL A 591 11.03 -26.00 11.49
CA VAL A 591 12.38 -26.52 11.73
C VAL A 591 13.14 -26.61 10.40
N LEU A 592 14.14 -25.76 10.19
CA LEU A 592 15.00 -25.85 9.00
C LEU A 592 16.07 -26.91 9.24
N ALA A 593 16.13 -27.92 8.37
CA ALA A 593 17.13 -28.97 8.38
C ALA A 593 18.12 -28.74 7.23
N ALA A 594 19.40 -28.55 7.56
CA ALA A 594 20.45 -28.34 6.57
C ALA A 594 21.63 -29.29 6.81
N SER A 595 22.21 -29.80 5.73
CA SER A 595 23.38 -30.69 5.76
C SER A 595 24.45 -30.18 4.82
N SER A 596 25.71 -30.28 5.21
CA SER A 596 26.86 -29.98 4.34
C SER A 596 27.21 -31.11 3.39
N SER A 597 26.63 -32.30 3.57
CA SER A 597 26.87 -33.48 2.73
C SER A 597 25.56 -34.17 2.30
N PRO A 598 25.50 -34.74 1.08
CA PRO A 598 24.33 -35.51 0.66
C PRO A 598 24.15 -36.83 1.41
N PRO A 599 22.91 -37.36 1.47
CA PRO A 599 22.62 -38.69 1.97
C PRO A 599 23.51 -39.76 1.33
N GLY A 600 24.06 -40.65 2.15
CA GLY A 600 24.91 -41.77 1.71
C GLY A 600 26.40 -41.44 1.63
N VAL A 601 26.80 -40.16 1.75
CA VAL A 601 28.22 -39.76 1.83
C VAL A 601 28.71 -39.83 3.29
N THR A 602 27.93 -39.26 4.20
CA THR A 602 28.12 -39.33 5.66
C THR A 602 26.77 -39.57 6.35
N SER A 603 26.75 -39.75 7.67
CA SER A 603 25.50 -39.84 8.43
C SER A 603 24.84 -38.48 8.69
N GLU A 604 25.51 -37.36 8.40
CA GLU A 604 25.10 -35.99 8.76
C GLU A 604 23.68 -35.65 8.28
N ALA A 605 23.35 -35.95 7.02
CA ALA A 605 22.03 -35.64 6.46
C ALA A 605 20.91 -36.43 7.17
N ALA A 606 21.15 -37.71 7.46
CA ALA A 606 20.20 -38.56 8.16
C ALA A 606 20.04 -38.14 9.63
N ASP A 607 21.16 -37.86 10.32
CA ASP A 607 21.18 -37.42 11.72
C ASP A 607 20.51 -36.05 11.88
N THR A 608 20.74 -35.12 10.94
CA THR A 608 20.11 -33.81 10.91
C THR A 608 18.60 -33.91 10.69
N MET A 609 18.18 -34.68 9.67
CA MET A 609 16.76 -34.90 9.40
C MET A 609 16.07 -35.54 10.62
N LYS A 610 16.78 -36.45 11.31
CA LYS A 610 16.29 -37.05 12.55
C LYS A 610 16.03 -36.07 13.66
N ALA A 611 17.04 -35.29 14.02
CA ALA A 611 16.89 -34.29 15.06
C ALA A 611 15.82 -33.24 14.69
N ALA A 612 15.70 -32.89 13.40
CA ALA A 612 14.69 -31.93 12.94
C ALA A 612 13.25 -32.45 13.13
N ILE A 613 12.99 -33.72 12.80
CA ILE A 613 11.67 -34.34 12.97
C ILE A 613 11.33 -34.50 14.44
N GLU A 614 12.27 -35.00 15.25
CA GLU A 614 12.06 -35.16 16.70
C GLU A 614 11.73 -33.80 17.34
N LEU A 615 12.42 -32.74 16.91
CA LEU A 615 12.16 -31.38 17.39
C LEU A 615 10.78 -30.84 16.92
N ALA A 616 10.39 -31.12 15.67
CA ALA A 616 9.09 -30.71 15.14
C ALA A 616 7.91 -31.43 15.81
N VAL A 617 8.12 -32.63 16.35
CA VAL A 617 7.12 -33.38 17.13
C VAL A 617 7.09 -32.92 18.60
N ASP A 618 8.23 -32.62 19.19
CA ASP A 618 8.35 -32.24 20.61
C ASP A 618 7.89 -30.80 20.89
N LYS A 619 8.13 -29.87 19.95
CA LYS A 619 7.83 -28.45 20.14
C LYS A 619 6.43 -28.10 19.66
N THR A 620 5.82 -27.10 20.32
CA THR A 620 4.49 -26.60 19.96
C THR A 620 4.53 -25.30 19.16
N LYS A 621 5.67 -24.58 19.18
CA LYS A 621 5.86 -23.32 18.45
C LYS A 621 7.34 -22.96 18.29
N GLY A 622 7.60 -21.96 17.45
CA GLY A 622 8.92 -21.36 17.24
C GLY A 622 9.58 -21.79 15.93
N VAL A 623 10.67 -21.12 15.59
CA VAL A 623 11.50 -21.44 14.43
C VAL A 623 12.86 -21.94 14.91
N TYR A 624 13.33 -23.04 14.33
CA TYR A 624 14.54 -23.74 14.74
C TYR A 624 15.40 -24.07 13.53
N VAL A 625 16.72 -24.16 13.73
CA VAL A 625 17.64 -24.68 12.71
C VAL A 625 18.35 -25.91 13.25
N VAL A 626 18.43 -26.96 12.44
CA VAL A 626 19.17 -28.18 12.75
C VAL A 626 20.24 -28.38 11.68
N HIS A 627 21.49 -28.48 12.11
CA HIS A 627 22.65 -28.76 11.25
C HIS A 627 23.64 -29.61 12.05
N GLY A 628 24.09 -30.73 11.47
CA GLY A 628 25.03 -31.64 12.13
C GLY A 628 24.55 -32.18 13.48
N GLY A 629 23.23 -32.36 13.66
CA GLY A 629 22.62 -32.81 14.92
C GLY A 629 22.55 -31.75 16.03
N ARG A 630 22.96 -30.51 15.77
CA ARG A 630 22.88 -29.38 16.71
C ARG A 630 21.65 -28.53 16.41
N VAL A 631 20.95 -28.09 17.46
CA VAL A 631 19.84 -27.14 17.36
C VAL A 631 20.40 -25.72 17.55
N LEU A 632 20.19 -24.87 16.55
CA LEU A 632 20.68 -23.50 16.47
C LEU A 632 19.50 -22.53 16.38
N SER A 633 19.64 -21.34 16.98
CA SER A 633 18.65 -20.28 16.79
C SER A 633 18.60 -19.87 15.32
N PRO A 634 17.42 -19.56 14.76
CA PRO A 634 17.28 -19.02 13.40
C PRO A 634 17.89 -17.62 13.25
N LEU A 635 18.11 -16.89 14.34
CA LEU A 635 18.73 -15.58 14.32
C LEU A 635 20.25 -15.69 14.46
N ASN A 636 20.95 -14.76 13.81
CA ASN A 636 22.41 -14.62 13.87
C ASN A 636 23.20 -15.87 13.49
N ILE A 637 22.67 -16.68 12.58
CA ILE A 637 23.40 -17.83 12.04
C ILE A 637 24.56 -17.32 11.20
N LYS A 638 25.77 -17.81 11.49
CA LYS A 638 26.96 -17.50 10.71
C LYS A 638 27.78 -18.74 10.43
N PHE A 639 28.20 -18.90 9.18
CA PHE A 639 29.05 -19.99 8.74
C PHE A 639 30.52 -19.71 9.08
N GLU A 640 31.19 -20.62 9.76
CA GLU A 640 32.60 -20.46 10.18
C GLU A 640 33.56 -21.39 9.45
N ARG A 641 33.14 -22.62 9.15
CA ARG A 641 34.00 -23.65 8.57
C ARG A 641 33.17 -24.72 7.85
N ILE A 642 33.81 -25.39 6.90
CA ILE A 642 33.24 -26.55 6.21
C ILE A 642 33.24 -27.76 7.16
N GLY A 643 32.09 -28.44 7.30
CA GLY A 643 31.91 -29.64 8.14
C GLY A 643 30.66 -29.59 9.03
N THR A 644 30.46 -30.61 9.86
CA THR A 644 29.23 -30.81 10.68
C THR A 644 29.01 -29.77 11.78
N ASP A 645 30.03 -28.97 12.13
CA ASP A 645 29.93 -27.87 13.10
C ASP A 645 29.92 -26.48 12.44
N GLY A 646 29.58 -26.41 11.15
CA GLY A 646 29.84 -25.25 10.30
C GLY A 646 29.13 -23.96 10.72
N PHE A 647 28.08 -24.04 11.53
CA PHE A 647 27.32 -22.88 12.00
C PHE A 647 27.43 -22.62 13.51
N ARG A 648 27.36 -21.33 13.86
CA ARG A 648 27.09 -20.88 15.23
C ARG A 648 26.12 -19.69 15.24
N ASN A 649 25.47 -19.48 16.39
CA ASN A 649 24.71 -18.26 16.67
C ASN A 649 25.68 -17.15 17.11
N TRP A 650 25.99 -16.25 16.20
CA TRP A 650 26.90 -15.13 16.39
C TRP A 650 26.31 -14.08 17.34
N ASN A 651 27.09 -13.51 18.24
CA ASN A 651 26.65 -12.43 19.16
C ASN A 651 25.33 -12.71 19.92
N MET A 652 25.06 -13.98 20.21
CA MET A 652 23.85 -14.43 20.88
C MET A 652 24.25 -15.38 22.02
N LYS A 653 24.09 -14.92 23.28
CA LYS A 653 24.45 -15.71 24.46
C LYS A 653 23.43 -16.81 24.72
N GLU A 654 22.15 -16.49 24.61
CA GLU A 654 21.04 -17.42 24.74
C GLU A 654 20.34 -17.60 23.38
N PRO A 655 20.21 -18.84 22.85
CA PRO A 655 19.52 -19.08 21.60
C PRO A 655 18.03 -18.68 21.68
N VAL A 656 17.57 -17.91 20.69
CA VAL A 656 16.17 -17.48 20.58
C VAL A 656 15.44 -18.32 19.53
N PHE A 657 14.38 -19.01 19.92
CA PHE A 657 13.60 -19.87 19.00
C PHE A 657 12.15 -19.41 18.81
N SER A 658 11.61 -18.63 19.74
CA SER A 658 10.25 -18.09 19.67
C SER A 658 10.24 -16.65 20.13
N GLY A 659 9.31 -15.86 19.61
CA GLY A 659 9.15 -14.45 19.92
C GLY A 659 7.95 -13.89 19.18
N SER A 660 7.73 -12.59 19.27
CA SER A 660 6.69 -11.92 18.50
C SER A 660 7.06 -11.94 17.01
N SER A 661 6.17 -12.51 16.18
CA SER A 661 6.25 -12.31 14.74
C SER A 661 6.01 -10.83 14.40
N LEU A 662 6.48 -10.41 13.23
CA LEU A 662 6.09 -9.13 12.65
C LEU A 662 4.64 -9.17 12.13
N LEU A 663 4.06 -10.36 11.96
CA LEU A 663 2.66 -10.53 11.55
C LEU A 663 1.70 -10.14 12.68
N THR A 664 0.59 -9.49 12.33
CA THR A 664 -0.51 -9.18 13.26
C THR A 664 -1.66 -10.19 13.20
N GLY A 665 -1.47 -11.31 12.50
CA GLY A 665 -2.48 -12.34 12.23
C GLY A 665 -1.98 -13.40 11.25
N PRO A 666 -2.85 -14.34 10.80
CA PRO A 666 -2.47 -15.32 9.78
C PRO A 666 -2.07 -14.61 8.48
N LEU A 667 -0.97 -15.05 7.86
CA LEU A 667 -0.54 -14.52 6.56
C LEU A 667 -1.43 -15.12 5.45
N GLU A 668 -2.32 -14.32 4.87
CA GLU A 668 -2.99 -14.66 3.62
C GLU A 668 -1.99 -14.46 2.47
N ALA A 669 -1.25 -15.52 2.15
CA ALA A 669 -0.18 -15.49 1.16
C ALA A 669 -0.73 -15.70 -0.26
N ASP A 670 -0.37 -14.79 -1.17
CA ASP A 670 -0.44 -14.98 -2.61
C ASP A 670 1.00 -14.97 -3.14
N GLN A 671 1.43 -16.06 -3.77
CA GLN A 671 2.81 -16.22 -4.26
C GLN A 671 3.28 -15.04 -5.13
N TYR A 672 2.40 -14.54 -6.01
CA TYR A 672 2.75 -13.52 -6.97
C TYR A 672 2.96 -12.18 -6.27
N VAL A 673 2.06 -11.82 -5.36
CA VAL A 673 2.19 -10.60 -4.53
C VAL A 673 3.45 -10.67 -3.67
N LEU A 674 3.68 -11.79 -2.98
CA LEU A 674 4.89 -11.99 -2.16
C LEU A 674 6.17 -11.89 -2.99
N SER A 675 6.17 -12.47 -4.19
CA SER A 675 7.32 -12.39 -5.10
C SER A 675 7.62 -10.94 -5.48
N GLN A 676 6.60 -10.16 -5.86
CA GLN A 676 6.79 -8.75 -6.20
C GLN A 676 7.30 -7.93 -5.01
N LEU A 677 6.75 -8.13 -3.80
CA LEU A 677 7.20 -7.42 -2.60
C LEU A 677 8.66 -7.73 -2.24
N LEU A 678 9.05 -9.01 -2.32
CA LEU A 678 10.42 -9.44 -2.04
C LEU A 678 11.39 -9.00 -3.15
N GLU A 679 10.98 -9.03 -4.41
CA GLU A 679 11.76 -8.50 -5.54
C GLU A 679 11.98 -6.99 -5.41
N ASP A 680 10.93 -6.22 -5.12
CA ASP A 680 11.03 -4.78 -4.90
C ASP A 680 11.94 -4.46 -3.70
N ALA A 681 11.80 -5.21 -2.60
CA ALA A 681 12.67 -5.08 -1.45
C ALA A 681 14.13 -5.36 -1.83
N ALA A 682 14.41 -6.48 -2.50
CA ALA A 682 15.74 -6.89 -2.94
C ALA A 682 16.37 -5.88 -3.92
N ASN A 683 15.60 -5.39 -4.89
CA ASN A 683 16.04 -4.41 -5.87
C ASN A 683 16.28 -3.01 -5.27
N SER A 684 15.66 -2.72 -4.12
CA SER A 684 15.82 -1.45 -3.42
C SER A 684 16.96 -1.43 -2.39
N MET A 685 17.64 -2.57 -2.16
CA MET A 685 18.65 -2.70 -1.11
C MET A 685 20.05 -3.01 -1.62
N CYS A 686 21.06 -2.72 -0.80
CA CYS A 686 22.45 -3.10 -1.06
C CYS A 686 23.18 -3.40 0.24
N VAL A 687 23.87 -4.55 0.29
CA VAL A 687 24.73 -4.95 1.40
C VAL A 687 26.17 -4.59 1.07
N ILE A 688 26.82 -3.80 1.94
CA ILE A 688 28.18 -3.30 1.70
C ILE A 688 29.00 -3.42 2.97
N ARG A 689 30.09 -4.19 2.86
CA ARG A 689 31.14 -4.19 3.88
C ARG A 689 32.02 -2.96 3.74
N ILE A 690 32.10 -2.15 4.79
CA ILE A 690 32.94 -0.96 4.81
C ILE A 690 34.42 -1.36 4.91
N TYR A 691 35.26 -0.79 4.04
CA TYR A 691 36.71 -1.02 4.00
C TYR A 691 37.48 0.31 3.90
N PRO A 692 38.72 0.39 4.40
CA PRO A 692 39.48 1.65 4.36
C PRO A 692 39.66 2.14 2.92
N GLY A 693 39.22 3.37 2.63
CA GLY A 693 39.33 3.97 1.30
C GLY A 693 38.09 3.82 0.41
N ILE A 694 36.98 3.24 0.91
CA ILE A 694 35.70 3.31 0.20
C ILE A 694 35.28 4.78 0.02
N ARG A 695 34.99 5.18 -1.22
CA ARG A 695 34.53 6.54 -1.53
C ARG A 695 33.02 6.64 -1.39
N SER A 696 32.55 7.73 -0.81
CA SER A 696 31.12 7.99 -0.66
C SER A 696 30.39 8.18 -1.99
N ASP A 697 31.12 8.55 -3.05
CA ASP A 697 30.57 8.66 -4.41
C ASP A 697 30.05 7.32 -4.95
N PHE A 698 30.57 6.17 -4.49
CA PHE A 698 30.04 4.87 -4.89
C PHE A 698 28.66 4.62 -4.29
N LEU A 699 28.49 4.91 -2.99
CA LEU A 699 27.21 4.80 -2.32
C LEU A 699 26.18 5.77 -2.93
N ILE A 700 26.60 7.00 -3.21
CA ILE A 700 25.74 8.01 -3.84
C ILE A 700 25.34 7.57 -5.25
N SER A 701 26.27 7.02 -6.04
CA SER A 701 25.95 6.48 -7.37
C SER A 701 24.92 5.34 -7.31
N LEU A 702 25.00 4.48 -6.30
CA LEU A 702 24.00 3.42 -6.07
C LEU A 702 22.64 4.01 -5.69
N MET A 703 22.61 5.08 -4.88
CA MET A 703 21.36 5.80 -4.60
C MET A 703 20.74 6.40 -5.86
N ASP A 704 21.57 6.96 -6.75
CA ASP A 704 21.12 7.51 -8.03
C ASP A 704 20.61 6.42 -8.99
N LYS A 705 20.95 5.15 -8.75
CA LYS A 705 20.41 3.98 -9.45
C LYS A 705 19.18 3.36 -8.78
N GLY A 706 18.66 3.97 -7.71
CA GLY A 706 17.41 3.55 -7.07
C GLY A 706 17.60 2.75 -5.78
N VAL A 707 18.83 2.51 -5.31
CA VAL A 707 19.06 1.87 -4.01
C VAL A 707 18.66 2.82 -2.88
N ARG A 708 17.70 2.39 -2.06
CA ARG A 708 17.16 3.17 -0.93
C ARG A 708 17.52 2.59 0.43
N ASN A 709 17.98 1.34 0.50
CA ASN A 709 18.22 0.64 1.76
C ASN A 709 19.65 0.08 1.78
N PHE A 710 20.56 0.67 2.55
CA PHE A 710 21.93 0.20 2.66
C PHE A 710 22.13 -0.58 3.96
N PHE A 711 22.63 -1.81 3.87
CA PHE A 711 23.13 -2.57 5.00
C PHE A 711 24.64 -2.42 5.04
N LEU A 712 25.13 -1.59 5.95
CA LEU A 712 26.55 -1.28 6.07
C LEU A 712 27.16 -2.13 7.18
N GLU A 713 28.08 -3.03 6.81
CA GLU A 713 28.90 -3.74 7.80
C GLU A 713 30.05 -2.82 8.20
N LEU A 714 29.99 -2.32 9.43
CA LEU A 714 30.94 -1.33 9.94
C LEU A 714 32.20 -2.00 10.52
N TYR A 715 33.23 -1.20 10.82
CA TYR A 715 34.45 -1.72 11.46
C TYR A 715 34.21 -2.06 12.93
N ASP A 716 34.83 -3.16 13.37
CA ASP A 716 35.00 -3.49 14.78
C ASP A 716 33.67 -3.32 15.56
N THR A 717 33.66 -2.51 16.61
CA THR A 717 32.51 -2.10 17.43
C THR A 717 31.54 -1.11 16.74
N GLY A 718 31.38 -1.16 15.41
CA GLY A 718 30.43 -0.31 14.68
C GLY A 718 30.93 1.09 14.37
N THR A 719 32.23 1.24 14.12
CA THR A 719 32.84 2.53 13.77
C THR A 719 33.02 2.67 12.26
N ALA A 720 33.06 3.91 11.77
CA ALA A 720 33.33 4.20 10.37
C ALA A 720 34.04 5.55 10.17
N GLY A 721 34.61 5.75 8.98
CA GLY A 721 35.31 6.98 8.62
C GLY A 721 34.38 8.16 8.37
N PHE A 722 34.37 9.14 9.27
CA PHE A 722 33.56 10.38 9.17
C PHE A 722 34.37 11.65 8.91
N ARG A 723 35.71 11.54 8.85
CA ARG A 723 36.61 12.65 8.58
C ARG A 723 36.29 13.30 7.23
N GLU A 724 36.08 14.63 7.22
CA GLU A 724 35.79 15.41 6.01
C GLU A 724 36.74 15.07 4.84
N GLY A 725 36.17 14.81 3.66
CA GLY A 725 36.88 14.36 2.47
C GLY A 725 36.11 13.33 1.63
N PRO A 726 36.67 12.86 0.50
CA PRO A 726 35.98 11.96 -0.43
C PRO A 726 35.68 10.56 0.13
N TYR A 727 36.35 10.17 1.22
CA TYR A 727 36.18 8.89 1.92
C TYR A 727 35.23 9.00 3.14
N SER A 728 34.64 10.18 3.39
CA SER A 728 33.75 10.40 4.53
C SER A 728 32.37 9.84 4.28
N LEU A 729 31.94 8.83 5.06
CA LEU A 729 30.57 8.31 4.97
C LEU A 729 29.52 9.38 5.30
N LYS A 730 29.87 10.42 6.07
CA LYS A 730 28.99 11.57 6.34
C LYS A 730 28.39 12.16 5.07
N ARG A 731 29.16 12.22 3.97
CA ARG A 731 28.68 12.71 2.68
C ARG A 731 27.61 11.79 2.07
N ALA A 732 27.79 10.48 2.19
CA ALA A 732 26.80 9.50 1.74
C ALA A 732 25.53 9.57 2.60
N PHE A 733 25.66 9.69 3.91
CA PHE A 733 24.51 9.83 4.84
C PHE A 733 23.73 11.12 4.59
N SER A 734 24.42 12.25 4.46
CA SER A 734 23.81 13.53 4.08
C SER A 734 23.11 13.47 2.72
N ALA A 735 23.71 12.78 1.75
CA ALA A 735 23.13 12.57 0.43
C ALA A 735 21.89 11.64 0.48
N GLY A 736 21.95 10.61 1.32
CA GLY A 736 20.87 9.66 1.56
C GLY A 736 19.68 10.32 2.26
N LYS A 737 19.91 11.18 3.26
CA LYS A 737 18.84 11.94 3.94
C LYS A 737 18.00 12.77 2.96
N ARG A 738 18.63 13.39 1.96
CA ARG A 738 17.92 14.12 0.88
C ARG A 738 17.14 13.19 -0.06
N ARG A 739 17.59 11.94 -0.21
CA ARG A 739 17.01 10.91 -1.07
C ARG A 739 16.06 9.95 -0.33
N GLN A 740 15.87 10.14 0.98
CA GLN A 740 15.15 9.20 1.87
C GLN A 740 15.74 7.78 1.81
N THR A 741 17.06 7.70 1.85
CA THR A 741 17.79 6.45 1.94
C THR A 741 18.00 6.07 3.41
N CYS A 742 17.71 4.82 3.78
CA CYS A 742 18.00 4.25 5.09
C CYS A 742 19.38 3.58 5.09
N PHE A 743 20.10 3.71 6.20
CA PHE A 743 21.38 3.03 6.44
C PHE A 743 21.26 2.17 7.70
N TYR A 744 21.07 0.88 7.51
CA TYR A 744 21.07 -0.12 8.58
C TYR A 744 22.51 -0.53 8.85
N CYS A 745 22.98 -0.37 10.08
CA CYS A 745 24.37 -0.62 10.44
C CYS A 745 24.49 -1.86 11.32
N THR A 746 25.34 -2.80 10.88
CA THR A 746 25.66 -4.05 11.60
C THR A 746 27.15 -4.08 11.98
N SER A 747 27.50 -4.95 12.95
CA SER A 747 28.88 -5.31 13.25
C SER A 747 29.03 -6.83 13.25
N GLN A 748 30.11 -7.32 12.66
CA GLN A 748 30.40 -8.75 12.49
C GLN A 748 31.57 -9.21 13.38
N GLN A 749 31.92 -8.48 14.45
CA GLN A 749 32.85 -8.93 15.49
C GLN A 749 32.13 -9.68 16.62
N GLU A 750 32.87 -10.52 17.35
CA GLU A 750 32.36 -11.36 18.44
C GLU A 750 32.32 -10.57 19.77
N GLY A 751 31.13 -10.39 20.33
CA GLY A 751 30.87 -9.63 21.57
C GLY A 751 29.66 -8.69 21.45
N ILE A 752 29.05 -8.31 22.60
CA ILE A 752 28.00 -7.29 22.62
C ILE A 752 28.67 -5.93 22.40
N VAL A 753 28.31 -5.28 21.29
CA VAL A 753 28.87 -3.99 20.91
C VAL A 753 28.01 -2.87 21.49
N ASP A 754 28.52 -2.20 22.52
CA ASP A 754 27.94 -0.94 23.02
C ASP A 754 28.47 0.24 22.19
N PHE A 755 27.62 0.75 21.30
CA PHE A 755 27.95 1.87 20.41
C PHE A 755 28.00 3.24 21.12
N SER A 756 27.66 3.31 22.41
CA SER A 756 27.53 4.57 23.15
C SER A 756 28.86 5.17 23.64
N GLY A 757 29.95 4.40 23.58
CA GLY A 757 31.27 4.81 24.08
C GLY A 757 32.10 5.68 23.12
N TYR A 758 31.88 5.58 21.80
CA TYR A 758 32.73 6.21 20.77
C TYR A 758 32.08 7.45 20.14
N SER A 759 32.87 8.51 19.94
CA SER A 759 32.38 9.77 19.34
C SER A 759 31.92 9.61 17.90
N THR A 760 32.61 8.77 17.12
CA THR A 760 32.27 8.49 15.71
C THR A 760 30.98 7.70 15.56
N SER A 761 30.69 6.77 16.48
CA SER A 761 29.40 6.06 16.53
C SER A 761 28.27 7.03 16.90
N LYS A 762 28.46 7.93 17.87
CA LYS A 762 27.48 8.99 18.18
C LYS A 762 27.19 9.92 16.99
N GLU A 763 28.21 10.24 16.19
CA GLU A 763 28.05 11.03 14.97
C GLU A 763 27.27 10.27 13.89
N LEU A 764 27.54 8.98 13.69
CA LEU A 764 26.77 8.09 12.81
C LEU A 764 25.27 8.11 13.15
N TRP A 765 24.92 7.92 14.42
CA TRP A 765 23.52 7.92 14.87
C TRP A 765 22.85 9.29 14.67
N ARG A 766 23.56 10.39 14.96
CA ARG A 766 23.06 11.75 14.71
C ARG A 766 22.79 12.03 13.24
N GLU A 767 23.55 11.42 12.35
CA GLU A 767 23.42 11.57 10.89
C GLU A 767 22.38 10.61 10.27
N GLY A 768 21.71 9.79 11.08
CA GLY A 768 20.58 8.95 10.67
C GLY A 768 20.91 7.48 10.37
N ALA A 769 22.00 6.95 10.93
CA ALA A 769 22.22 5.49 10.96
C ALA A 769 21.16 4.80 11.81
N VAL A 770 20.72 3.61 11.40
CA VAL A 770 19.79 2.75 12.15
C VAL A 770 20.59 1.58 12.75
N PRO A 771 20.71 1.49 14.09
CA PRO A 771 21.45 0.41 14.72
C PRO A 771 20.66 -0.88 14.62
N MET A 772 21.29 -1.94 14.09
CA MET A 772 20.67 -3.28 14.12
C MET A 772 21.07 -4.08 15.36
N GLY A 773 21.73 -3.44 16.34
CA GLY A 773 22.09 -4.06 17.62
C GLY A 773 23.00 -5.28 17.44
N PRO A 774 22.69 -6.43 18.06
CA PRO A 774 23.50 -7.64 17.97
C PRO A 774 23.25 -8.43 16.67
N LEU A 775 22.35 -7.98 15.79
CA LEU A 775 21.97 -8.77 14.61
C LEU A 775 23.14 -8.91 13.63
N THR A 776 23.32 -10.11 13.07
CA THR A 776 24.17 -10.28 11.89
C THR A 776 23.57 -9.53 10.69
N THR A 777 24.39 -9.21 9.70
CA THR A 777 23.95 -8.55 8.46
C THR A 777 22.83 -9.33 7.77
N GLU A 778 22.99 -10.65 7.68
CA GLU A 778 22.02 -11.57 7.08
C GLU A 778 20.69 -11.55 7.83
N THR A 779 20.74 -11.53 9.16
CA THR A 779 19.54 -11.44 10.02
C THR A 779 18.83 -10.09 9.88
N ALA A 780 19.59 -9.00 9.78
CA ALA A 780 19.04 -7.67 9.55
C ALA A 780 18.40 -7.54 8.15
N VAL A 781 19.03 -8.11 7.12
CA VAL A 781 18.47 -8.17 5.77
C VAL A 781 17.19 -8.99 5.76
N ALA A 782 17.18 -10.16 6.40
CA ALA A 782 15.99 -11.00 6.50
C ALA A 782 14.84 -10.29 7.25
N ARG A 783 15.15 -9.50 8.30
CA ARG A 783 14.16 -8.65 8.97
C ARG A 783 13.56 -7.62 8.02
N PHE A 784 14.38 -7.02 7.17
CA PHE A 784 13.92 -6.04 6.17
C PHE A 784 13.04 -6.67 5.09
N LEU A 785 13.37 -7.87 4.64
CA LEU A 785 12.54 -8.64 3.72
C LEU A 785 11.19 -8.97 4.36
N ALA A 786 11.17 -9.48 5.59
CA ALA A 786 9.95 -9.74 6.35
C ALA A 786 9.11 -8.47 6.57
N ALA A 787 9.76 -7.39 7.00
CA ALA A 787 9.10 -6.09 7.18
C ALA A 787 8.57 -5.53 5.85
N SER A 788 9.18 -5.84 4.71
CA SER A 788 8.69 -5.41 3.39
C SER A 788 7.48 -6.19 2.90
N ILE A 789 7.29 -7.42 3.38
CA ILE A 789 6.05 -8.19 3.13
C ILE A 789 4.87 -7.56 3.88
N ILE A 790 5.12 -7.03 5.08
CA ILE A 790 4.08 -6.66 6.04
C ILE A 790 3.77 -5.17 6.01
N ALA A 791 4.78 -4.33 5.82
CA ALA A 791 4.63 -2.90 5.94
C ALA A 791 3.87 -2.30 4.74
N ASP A 792 2.81 -1.58 5.06
CA ASP A 792 2.03 -0.82 4.09
C ASP A 792 2.73 0.50 3.70
N SER A 793 3.73 0.94 4.47
CA SER A 793 4.49 2.18 4.24
C SER A 793 6.00 2.06 4.48
N GLU A 794 6.81 2.98 3.93
CA GLU A 794 8.26 3.03 4.24
C GLU A 794 8.50 3.42 5.70
N SER A 795 7.59 4.20 6.30
CA SER A 795 7.63 4.60 7.71
C SER A 795 7.37 3.40 8.61
N GLU A 796 6.32 2.65 8.34
CA GLU A 796 6.00 1.42 9.07
C GLU A 796 7.11 0.39 8.91
N ARG A 797 7.68 0.25 7.71
CA ARG A 797 8.85 -0.61 7.51
C ARG A 797 10.05 -0.13 8.33
N ALA A 798 10.29 1.18 8.40
CA ALA A 798 11.34 1.74 9.22
C ALA A 798 11.09 1.48 10.71
N GLU A 799 9.86 1.64 11.19
CA GLU A 799 9.44 1.31 12.56
C GLU A 799 9.62 -0.19 12.87
N LEU A 800 9.23 -1.08 11.95
CA LEU A 800 9.48 -2.51 12.08
C LEU A 800 10.98 -2.84 12.05
N MET A 801 11.81 -2.04 11.38
CA MET A 801 13.26 -2.19 11.35
C MET A 801 13.96 -1.58 12.57
N GLU A 802 13.32 -0.62 13.25
CA GLU A 802 13.82 -0.04 14.49
C GLU A 802 13.73 -1.10 15.61
N VAL A 803 14.88 -1.61 16.01
CA VAL A 803 14.99 -2.48 17.18
C VAL A 803 14.75 -1.61 18.41
N ALA A 804 13.65 -1.83 19.13
CA ALA A 804 13.41 -1.19 20.42
C ALA A 804 14.62 -1.42 21.35
N GLY A 805 15.40 -0.37 21.60
CA GLY A 805 16.27 -0.32 22.79
C GLY A 805 15.45 0.23 23.97
N PRO A 806 15.78 -0.03 25.25
CA PRO A 806 16.72 -0.96 25.86
C PRO A 806 15.96 -1.99 26.76
N GLU A 807 14.98 -2.71 26.21
CA GLU A 807 14.29 -3.84 26.89
C GLU A 807 14.77 -5.22 26.41
N ALA A 808 15.81 -5.27 25.57
CA ALA A 808 16.59 -6.48 25.31
C ALA A 808 17.49 -6.90 26.49
N ALA A 809 17.21 -6.43 27.71
CA ALA A 809 17.96 -6.73 28.93
C ALA A 809 17.66 -8.13 29.51
N SER A 810 16.97 -8.99 28.77
CA SER A 810 16.83 -10.43 29.07
C SER A 810 17.02 -11.33 27.83
N VAL A 811 17.88 -10.93 26.90
CA VAL A 811 18.42 -11.79 25.83
C VAL A 811 19.95 -11.87 25.94
#